data_AF-A0A366S7M5-F1
#
_entry.id   AF-A0A366S7M5-F1
#
_cell.length_a   1.000
_cell.length_b   1.000
_cell.length_c   1.000
_cell.angle_alpha   90.00
_cell.angle_beta   90.00
_cell.angle_gamma   90.00
#
_symmetry.space_group_name_H-M   'P 1'
#
loop_
_entity.id
_entity.type
_entity.pdbx_description
1 polymer ?
#
loop_
_entity_poly.entity_id
_entity_poly.type
_entity_poly.pdbx_seq_one_letter_code
_entity_poly.pdbx_strand_id
1 'polypeptide(L)'
;MAAKNKGAVFRVSGLLAKKSDEAVEIDLRKTITENLSDVEAKLRFTAGIVPSCNDDARRVALVEFHDGVPKFLHALMANPLGDWQIKTSHGDINFDRHFFGFTQLYTPNPKTPITADIIAITGLDGHAYGSWRGKGNLGRMWLRDFLAQDLPCCRTMIYGYNSKLSSHGVSKIMDYGRELVEELKKVRSSKEARQRPLFFIAHSFGGIILAHCLIKAAQTTTDDHPTIAALHKATYGMLLFGIPHKGLVVDDIQKMLGDENHPRNSLLQQISKESELLASQLIDFKNLIRDRKVNNEKKRWERAGNFVTAVDADSALLQLPDLLEEKIPIDADHSMIVKFDNNNSKTYVSARDKLRQFERDAPRVVAARFELVTNGPKPTIMIPFQQDLSFVGRERIITNIFECHATDNHCRVTLTGLGGVGKSQIAIESAATNLVGSQGHNLQVEPMGEDDALTLLDTRGLLDESNHDDAKTLVEALEYIPLAINHAAACIKASALMTMADYTRRFEESEAHLVNVLGREMYKDIRRDNSIRHAVIATWQISFAQIQETEPLAADLLALMSMFDKQGIPLCLLRFHRDEQYDLDKLLTILVDFSLVRIEIGKQSVGMHGLVQLSMKKWLEADRDTTQPRLQPRRLLNAASASGNYATVAALALMIMAYVFPFPKFETRAICSMYLPHAYAVLNNYGNGLAKGRAAKASLLYNIATYLDREGRGFRSRRSPYDDVYEPTWEYIPSPTSMGKSRRIFLGFFGDAEEKFWRGTCRYPGGFL
;
A
#
# COMPACT_ATOMS: atom_id res chain seq x y z
N MET A 1 -48.46 16.63 28.91
CA MET A 1 -47.69 17.37 29.95
C MET A 1 -46.66 18.23 29.24
N ALA A 2 -46.46 19.48 29.65
CA ALA A 2 -45.37 20.30 29.11
C ALA A 2 -44.03 19.70 29.55
N ALA A 3 -43.07 19.57 28.63
CA ALA A 3 -41.71 19.22 29.00
C ALA A 3 -41.11 20.37 29.81
N LYS A 4 -40.54 20.09 30.99
CA LYS A 4 -39.72 21.09 31.70
C LYS A 4 -38.60 21.53 30.76
N ASN A 5 -38.45 22.85 30.56
CA ASN A 5 -37.35 23.39 29.77
C ASN A 5 -36.03 22.85 30.33
N LYS A 6 -35.22 22.24 29.46
CA LYS A 6 -33.92 21.70 29.89
C LYS A 6 -33.02 22.86 30.28
N GLY A 7 -32.37 22.75 31.44
CA GLY A 7 -31.44 23.78 31.91
C GLY A 7 -30.36 24.07 30.89
N ALA A 8 -30.12 25.34 30.57
CA ALA A 8 -29.11 25.72 29.61
C ALA A 8 -27.73 25.53 30.23
N VAL A 9 -26.87 24.76 29.56
CA VAL A 9 -25.48 24.54 29.97
C VAL A 9 -24.58 25.48 29.17
N PHE A 10 -23.70 26.15 29.88
CA PHE A 10 -22.66 27.02 29.36
C PHE A 10 -21.29 26.47 29.76
N ARG A 11 -20.30 26.71 28.92
CA ARG A 11 -18.88 26.60 29.30
C ARG A 11 -18.42 27.98 29.75
N VAL A 12 -17.65 28.04 30.84
CA VAL A 12 -16.93 29.26 31.25
C VAL A 12 -15.44 29.00 31.19
N SER A 13 -14.71 29.77 30.41
CA SER A 13 -13.25 29.69 30.26
C SER A 13 -12.57 30.95 30.81
N GLY A 14 -11.23 30.90 30.96
CA GLY A 14 -10.43 32.01 31.49
C GLY A 14 -10.20 32.01 33.00
N LEU A 15 -10.88 31.16 33.77
CA LEU A 15 -10.73 31.03 35.22
C LEU A 15 -9.27 30.68 35.61
N LEU A 16 -8.71 31.32 36.65
CA LEU A 16 -7.34 31.06 37.12
C LEU A 16 -7.28 29.91 38.13
N ALA A 17 -6.31 28.99 37.97
CA ALA A 17 -6.05 27.89 38.90
C ALA A 17 -5.21 28.28 40.13
N LYS A 18 -5.23 29.56 40.54
CA LYS A 18 -4.40 30.09 41.65
C LYS A 18 -5.00 29.86 43.05
N LYS A 19 -6.18 29.23 43.13
CA LYS A 19 -6.90 28.85 44.36
C LYS A 19 -7.37 27.40 44.21
N SER A 20 -7.93 26.80 45.26
CA SER A 20 -8.59 25.49 45.14
C SER A 20 -9.83 25.58 44.25
N ASP A 21 -10.29 24.45 43.71
CA ASP A 21 -11.43 24.43 42.77
C ASP A 21 -12.72 24.95 43.44
N GLU A 22 -12.91 24.76 44.76
CA GLU A 22 -14.04 25.32 45.51
C GLU A 22 -13.97 26.86 45.58
N ALA A 23 -12.78 27.42 45.75
CA ALA A 23 -12.58 28.86 45.78
C ALA A 23 -12.77 29.50 44.39
N VAL A 24 -12.42 28.78 43.32
CA VAL A 24 -12.76 29.17 41.93
C VAL A 24 -14.28 29.10 41.69
N GLU A 25 -14.98 28.12 42.27
CA GLU A 25 -16.45 28.04 42.23
C GLU A 25 -17.10 29.22 42.97
N ILE A 26 -16.58 29.59 44.15
CA ILE A 26 -17.06 30.74 44.93
C ILE A 26 -16.86 32.06 44.17
N ASP A 27 -15.67 32.30 43.62
CA ASP A 27 -15.40 33.48 42.78
C ASP A 27 -16.38 33.56 41.59
N LEU A 28 -16.54 32.45 40.85
CA LEU A 28 -17.43 32.38 39.69
C LEU A 28 -18.92 32.58 40.08
N ARG A 29 -19.38 31.97 41.18
CA ARG A 29 -20.74 32.16 41.69
C ARG A 29 -20.98 33.61 42.08
N LYS A 30 -20.00 34.26 42.70
CA LYS A 30 -20.06 35.68 43.03
C LYS A 30 -20.18 36.52 41.75
N THR A 31 -19.29 36.35 40.78
CA THR A 31 -19.34 37.10 39.51
C THR A 31 -20.62 36.88 38.71
N ILE A 32 -21.18 35.66 38.68
CA ILE A 32 -22.50 35.40 38.08
C ILE A 32 -23.58 36.20 38.81
N THR A 33 -23.59 36.16 40.15
CA THR A 33 -24.60 36.83 40.99
C THR A 33 -24.53 38.35 40.86
N GLU A 34 -23.32 38.93 40.78
CA GLU A 34 -23.07 40.36 40.53
C GLU A 34 -23.57 40.84 39.16
N ASN A 35 -23.90 39.92 38.23
CA ASN A 35 -24.47 40.22 36.91
C ASN A 35 -25.97 39.85 36.79
N LEU A 36 -26.63 39.44 37.87
CA LEU A 36 -28.09 39.22 37.91
C LEU A 36 -28.82 40.53 38.28
N SER A 37 -29.99 40.79 37.70
CA SER A 37 -30.88 41.83 38.25
C SER A 37 -31.62 41.34 39.52
N ASP A 38 -32.17 42.23 40.34
CA ASP A 38 -32.82 41.88 41.61
C ASP A 38 -33.95 40.85 41.46
N VAL A 39 -34.65 40.89 40.32
CA VAL A 39 -35.71 39.94 39.94
C VAL A 39 -35.15 38.53 39.65
N GLU A 40 -33.89 38.45 39.24
CA GLU A 40 -33.17 37.22 38.87
C GLU A 40 -32.35 36.63 40.02
N ALA A 41 -32.18 37.33 41.15
CA ALA A 41 -31.37 36.90 42.29
C ALA A 41 -31.80 35.57 42.96
N LYS A 42 -32.91 34.96 42.50
CA LYS A 42 -33.39 33.63 42.91
C LYS A 42 -33.13 32.52 41.88
N LEU A 43 -32.46 32.81 40.76
CA LEU A 43 -32.10 31.82 39.74
C LEU A 43 -31.14 30.76 40.30
N ARG A 44 -31.55 29.49 40.28
CA ARG A 44 -30.71 28.38 40.73
C ARG A 44 -29.85 27.85 39.58
N PHE A 45 -28.56 27.72 39.86
CA PHE A 45 -27.58 27.16 38.94
C PHE A 45 -26.53 26.30 39.67
N THR A 46 -26.08 25.25 38.99
CA THR A 46 -24.91 24.46 39.37
C THR A 46 -23.71 24.88 38.54
N ALA A 47 -22.55 25.06 39.16
CA ALA A 47 -21.27 25.23 38.48
C ALA A 47 -20.36 24.05 38.87
N GLY A 48 -19.83 23.32 37.88
CA GLY A 48 -18.81 22.30 38.10
C GLY A 48 -17.47 22.78 37.57
N ILE A 49 -16.48 22.99 38.44
CA ILE A 49 -15.11 23.34 38.06
C ILE A 49 -14.38 22.09 37.55
N VAL A 50 -13.63 22.24 36.46
CA VAL A 50 -12.82 21.18 35.84
C VAL A 50 -11.47 21.73 35.35
N PRO A 51 -10.43 20.88 35.23
CA PRO A 51 -9.17 21.25 34.60
C PRO A 51 -9.36 21.77 33.17
N SER A 52 -8.50 22.71 32.77
CA SER A 52 -8.36 23.04 31.34
C SER A 52 -7.82 21.83 30.56
N CYS A 53 -8.06 21.82 29.25
CA CYS A 53 -7.58 20.75 28.38
C CYS A 53 -6.07 20.87 28.08
N ASN A 54 -5.53 22.10 28.12
CA ASN A 54 -4.23 22.47 27.56
C ASN A 54 -3.47 23.59 28.34
N ASP A 55 -3.98 24.02 29.49
CA ASP A 55 -3.35 25.06 30.33
C ASP A 55 -3.62 24.77 31.83
N ASP A 56 -2.66 24.16 32.52
CA ASP A 56 -2.81 23.75 33.93
C ASP A 56 -2.99 24.94 34.89
N ALA A 57 -2.57 26.15 34.48
CA ALA A 57 -2.77 27.40 35.23
C ALA A 57 -4.19 27.97 35.08
N ARG A 58 -5.06 27.31 34.29
CA ARG A 58 -6.47 27.66 34.11
C ARG A 58 -7.43 26.58 34.60
N ARG A 59 -8.68 26.98 34.75
CA ARG A 59 -9.84 26.12 34.92
C ARG A 59 -10.90 26.45 33.87
N VAL A 60 -11.80 25.49 33.66
CA VAL A 60 -13.04 25.66 32.94
C VAL A 60 -14.18 25.35 33.92
N ALA A 61 -15.34 25.97 33.76
CA ALA A 61 -16.55 25.59 34.48
C ALA A 61 -17.65 25.14 33.54
N LEU A 62 -18.43 24.17 33.99
CA LEU A 62 -19.69 23.75 33.36
C LEU A 62 -20.84 24.31 34.20
N VAL A 63 -21.49 25.37 33.71
CA VAL A 63 -22.55 26.08 34.42
C VAL A 63 -23.90 25.71 33.83
N GLU A 64 -24.80 25.15 34.63
CA GLU A 64 -26.18 24.82 34.22
C GLU A 64 -27.19 25.60 35.06
N PHE A 65 -28.02 26.41 34.41
CA PHE A 65 -29.13 27.14 35.04
C PHE A 65 -30.43 26.35 34.91
N HIS A 66 -31.21 26.21 35.98
CA HIS A 66 -32.34 25.26 36.03
C HIS A 66 -33.73 25.89 35.85
N ASP A 67 -33.94 27.13 36.32
CA ASP A 67 -35.27 27.80 36.34
C ASP A 67 -35.41 28.93 35.31
N GLY A 68 -34.39 29.14 34.47
CA GLY A 68 -34.32 30.22 33.49
C GLY A 68 -32.89 30.42 33.00
N VAL A 69 -32.64 31.46 32.22
CA VAL A 69 -31.30 31.92 31.83
C VAL A 69 -31.19 33.40 32.23
N PRO A 70 -30.04 33.87 32.76
CA PRO A 70 -29.85 35.29 33.03
C PRO A 70 -29.95 36.17 31.77
N LYS A 71 -30.51 37.38 31.91
CA LYS A 71 -30.63 38.37 30.83
C LYS A 71 -29.31 38.63 30.11
N PHE A 72 -28.18 38.71 30.82
CA PHE A 72 -26.87 38.93 30.20
C PHE A 72 -26.44 37.78 29.27
N LEU A 73 -26.96 36.57 29.46
CA LEU A 73 -26.74 35.41 28.59
C LEU A 73 -27.85 35.20 27.54
N HIS A 74 -28.86 36.08 27.47
CA HIS A 74 -29.88 36.01 26.41
C HIS A 74 -29.29 36.25 25.01
N ALA A 75 -28.21 37.02 24.89
CA ALA A 75 -27.47 37.15 23.63
C ALA A 75 -27.02 35.78 23.09
N LEU A 76 -26.58 34.88 23.98
CA LEU A 76 -26.20 33.50 23.64
C LEU A 76 -27.40 32.56 23.46
N MET A 77 -28.63 32.96 23.83
CA MET A 77 -29.85 32.25 23.41
C MET A 77 -30.16 32.55 21.94
N ALA A 78 -30.05 33.82 21.54
CA ALA A 78 -30.30 34.28 20.17
C ALA A 78 -29.19 33.90 19.19
N ASN A 79 -27.92 33.99 19.59
CA ASN A 79 -26.76 33.52 18.84
C ASN A 79 -25.96 32.48 19.64
N PRO A 80 -26.30 31.18 19.54
CA PRO A 80 -25.58 30.10 20.24
C PRO A 80 -24.15 29.85 19.77
N LEU A 81 -23.70 30.52 18.70
CA LEU A 81 -22.32 30.47 18.18
C LEU A 81 -21.46 31.64 18.64
N GLY A 82 -22.00 32.56 19.44
CA GLY A 82 -21.27 33.67 20.02
C GLY A 82 -20.62 33.35 21.37
N ASP A 83 -19.78 34.29 21.79
CA ASP A 83 -19.08 34.37 23.06
C ASP A 83 -19.64 35.52 23.90
N TRP A 84 -19.59 35.42 25.23
CA TRP A 84 -19.93 36.52 26.15
C TRP A 84 -18.87 36.70 27.25
N GLN A 85 -18.14 37.81 27.19
CA GLN A 85 -17.03 38.09 28.09
C GLN A 85 -17.47 38.92 29.31
N ILE A 86 -16.92 38.59 30.48
CA ILE A 86 -17.06 39.37 31.72
C ILE A 86 -15.67 39.64 32.29
N LYS A 87 -15.38 40.92 32.53
CA LYS A 87 -14.13 41.36 33.13
C LYS A 87 -14.15 41.15 34.64
N THR A 88 -13.19 40.39 35.16
CA THR A 88 -13.03 40.16 36.62
C THR A 88 -11.75 40.82 37.14
N SER A 89 -11.62 40.91 38.47
CA SER A 89 -10.39 41.33 39.16
C SER A 89 -9.19 40.39 38.93
N HIS A 90 -9.38 39.25 38.26
CA HIS A 90 -8.38 38.23 37.98
C HIS A 90 -8.18 37.98 36.47
N GLY A 91 -8.74 38.85 35.63
CA GLY A 91 -8.74 38.74 34.16
C GLY A 91 -10.13 38.49 33.60
N ASP A 92 -10.24 38.47 32.27
CA ASP A 92 -11.54 38.27 31.61
C ASP A 92 -11.92 36.78 31.59
N ILE A 93 -13.17 36.48 31.93
CA ILE A 93 -13.79 35.15 31.80
C ILE A 93 -14.77 35.17 30.63
N ASN A 94 -14.91 34.05 29.94
CA ASN A 94 -15.75 33.96 28.75
C ASN A 94 -16.78 32.84 28.86
N PHE A 95 -18.06 33.18 28.66
CA PHE A 95 -19.19 32.25 28.59
C PHE A 95 -19.45 31.87 27.14
N ASP A 96 -19.56 30.58 26.84
CA ASP A 96 -19.99 30.10 25.53
C ASP A 96 -20.99 28.93 25.63
N ARG A 97 -21.66 28.66 24.51
CA ARG A 97 -22.61 27.53 24.35
C ARG A 97 -22.27 26.59 23.21
N HIS A 98 -21.28 26.92 22.38
CA HIS A 98 -20.93 26.10 21.23
C HIS A 98 -19.93 24.98 21.59
N PHE A 99 -19.18 25.15 22.70
CA PHE A 99 -18.17 24.21 23.21
C PHE A 99 -17.08 23.88 22.17
N PHE A 100 -16.66 24.84 21.35
CA PHE A 100 -15.62 24.62 20.33
C PHE A 100 -14.23 24.45 20.94
N GLY A 101 -13.37 23.69 20.26
CA GLY A 101 -12.14 23.14 20.84
C GLY A 101 -12.44 22.02 21.84
N PHE A 102 -11.47 21.70 22.70
CA PHE A 102 -11.62 20.66 23.71
C PHE A 102 -12.27 21.17 25.01
N THR A 103 -13.15 20.35 25.60
CA THR A 103 -13.69 20.58 26.95
C THR A 103 -13.65 19.29 27.76
N GLN A 104 -12.92 19.28 28.87
CA GLN A 104 -12.91 18.19 29.84
C GLN A 104 -14.22 18.19 30.64
N LEU A 105 -14.74 17.01 30.98
CA LEU A 105 -16.07 16.87 31.59
C LEU A 105 -16.08 16.77 33.11
N TYR A 106 -15.02 16.22 33.69
CA TYR A 106 -14.86 16.02 35.14
C TYR A 106 -13.37 16.01 35.51
N THR A 107 -13.07 16.16 36.81
CA THR A 107 -11.72 15.96 37.37
C THR A 107 -11.51 14.46 37.65
N PRO A 108 -10.53 13.77 37.03
CA PRO A 108 -10.21 12.39 37.37
C PRO A 108 -9.75 12.26 38.82
N ASN A 109 -9.81 11.05 39.38
CA ASN A 109 -9.43 10.78 40.77
C ASN A 109 -7.99 11.25 41.06
N PRO A 110 -7.77 12.29 41.90
CA PRO A 110 -6.46 12.89 42.11
C PRO A 110 -5.49 11.98 42.91
N LYS A 111 -5.97 10.85 43.45
CA LYS A 111 -5.15 9.86 44.16
C LYS A 111 -4.49 8.84 43.21
N THR A 112 -4.77 8.91 41.91
CA THR A 112 -4.34 7.92 40.91
C THR A 112 -3.90 8.59 39.61
N PRO A 113 -2.86 8.08 38.91
CA PRO A 113 -2.46 8.63 37.62
C PRO A 113 -3.53 8.39 36.55
N ILE A 114 -3.62 9.30 35.58
CA ILE A 114 -4.59 9.20 34.48
C ILE A 114 -4.24 8.02 33.55
N THR A 115 -5.13 7.04 33.48
CA THR A 115 -4.96 5.76 32.75
C THR A 115 -5.08 5.92 31.24
N ALA A 116 -6.08 6.66 30.77
CA ALA A 116 -6.33 6.94 29.36
C ALA A 116 -6.99 8.31 29.14
N ASP A 117 -6.80 8.89 27.95
CA ASP A 117 -7.62 9.99 27.45
C ASP A 117 -8.81 9.40 26.66
N ILE A 118 -10.02 9.91 26.88
CA ILE A 118 -11.23 9.55 26.13
C ILE A 118 -11.74 10.80 25.40
N ILE A 119 -11.84 10.75 24.07
CA ILE A 119 -12.24 11.89 23.24
C ILE A 119 -13.54 11.59 22.48
N ALA A 120 -14.57 12.39 22.77
CA ALA A 120 -15.89 12.28 22.15
C ALA A 120 -16.11 13.35 21.07
N ILE A 121 -16.45 12.93 19.85
CA ILE A 121 -16.57 13.78 18.65
C ILE A 121 -17.99 13.69 18.08
N THR A 122 -18.69 14.82 18.08
CA THR A 122 -20.08 14.94 17.60
C THR A 122 -20.20 14.88 16.06
N GLY A 123 -21.40 14.61 15.55
CA GLY A 123 -21.72 14.67 14.12
C GLY A 123 -22.01 16.07 13.53
N LEU A 124 -22.37 16.07 12.25
CA LEU A 124 -22.86 17.22 11.47
C LEU A 124 -24.12 17.82 12.10
N ASP A 125 -24.22 19.14 12.11
CA ASP A 125 -25.19 19.94 12.88
C ASP A 125 -25.30 19.56 14.37
N GLY A 126 -24.32 18.85 14.91
CA GLY A 126 -24.28 18.49 16.32
C GLY A 126 -24.10 19.70 17.25
N HIS A 127 -24.09 19.41 18.54
CA HIS A 127 -23.71 20.36 19.58
C HIS A 127 -22.80 19.61 20.55
N ALA A 128 -21.54 20.03 20.69
CA ALA A 128 -20.51 19.17 21.28
C ALA A 128 -20.84 18.64 22.68
N TYR A 129 -21.54 19.41 23.51
CA TYR A 129 -22.13 18.95 24.77
C TYR A 129 -23.50 18.29 24.57
N GLY A 130 -24.43 18.97 23.88
CA GLY A 130 -25.84 18.55 23.75
C GLY A 130 -26.07 17.25 22.96
N SER A 131 -25.14 16.82 22.12
CA SER A 131 -25.20 15.56 21.37
C SER A 131 -25.15 14.32 22.28
N TRP A 132 -24.52 14.41 23.45
CA TRP A 132 -24.38 13.31 24.43
C TRP A 132 -25.37 13.44 25.60
N ARG A 133 -26.30 14.42 25.52
CA ARG A 133 -27.28 14.72 26.56
C ARG A 133 -28.62 14.03 26.28
N GLY A 134 -29.07 13.21 27.22
CA GLY A 134 -30.34 12.47 27.19
C GLY A 134 -31.58 13.35 26.96
N LYS A 135 -32.68 12.72 26.52
CA LYS A 135 -34.03 13.31 26.44
C LYS A 135 -34.90 13.04 27.67
N GLY A 136 -34.48 12.13 28.56
CA GLY A 136 -35.15 11.83 29.83
C GLY A 136 -35.25 13.03 30.78
N ASN A 137 -36.11 12.90 31.78
CA ASN A 137 -36.50 13.96 32.73
C ASN A 137 -35.33 14.62 33.49
N LEU A 138 -34.28 13.86 33.81
CA LEU A 138 -33.06 14.38 34.47
C LEU A 138 -32.07 15.02 33.49
N GLY A 139 -32.27 14.88 32.18
CA GLY A 139 -31.40 15.46 31.15
C GLY A 139 -29.92 15.12 31.34
N ARG A 140 -29.58 13.88 31.70
CA ARG A 140 -28.19 13.49 32.01
C ARG A 140 -27.29 13.56 30.77
N MET A 141 -26.04 13.96 30.96
CA MET A 141 -25.00 13.94 29.92
C MET A 141 -24.04 12.80 30.28
N TRP A 142 -24.17 11.65 29.64
CA TRP A 142 -23.66 10.39 30.18
C TRP A 142 -22.13 10.32 30.31
N LEU A 143 -21.39 10.99 29.42
CA LEU A 143 -19.93 11.10 29.48
C LEU A 143 -19.44 11.89 30.72
N ARG A 144 -20.29 12.75 31.30
CA ARG A 144 -20.04 13.48 32.55
C ARG A 144 -20.68 12.77 33.74
N ASP A 145 -21.97 12.50 33.65
CA ASP A 145 -22.81 12.13 34.81
C ASP A 145 -22.69 10.65 35.20
N PHE A 146 -22.37 9.77 34.25
CA PHE A 146 -22.25 8.31 34.49
C PHE A 146 -20.80 7.84 34.32
N LEU A 147 -20.15 8.17 33.20
CA LEU A 147 -18.82 7.66 32.86
C LEU A 147 -17.73 8.10 33.86
N ALA A 148 -17.87 9.28 34.47
CA ALA A 148 -16.98 9.74 35.54
C ALA A 148 -16.98 8.82 36.79
N GLN A 149 -18.10 8.14 37.06
CA GLN A 149 -18.21 7.18 38.15
C GLN A 149 -17.70 5.80 37.72
N ASP A 150 -17.91 5.44 36.46
CA ASP A 150 -17.57 4.11 35.95
C ASP A 150 -16.11 3.94 35.48
N LEU A 151 -15.43 5.03 35.05
CA LEU A 151 -14.00 5.11 34.72
C LEU A 151 -13.35 6.38 35.34
N PRO A 152 -13.23 6.46 36.68
CA PRO A 152 -12.77 7.67 37.37
C PRO A 152 -11.28 8.00 37.15
N CYS A 153 -10.48 7.07 36.61
CA CYS A 153 -9.07 7.27 36.29
C CYS A 153 -8.85 7.75 34.84
N CYS A 154 -9.86 7.66 33.98
CA CYS A 154 -9.80 8.17 32.60
C CYS A 154 -10.09 9.68 32.54
N ARG A 155 -9.44 10.40 31.61
CA ARG A 155 -9.70 11.81 31.31
C ARG A 155 -10.67 11.94 30.14
N THR A 156 -11.96 12.09 30.40
CA THR A 156 -12.96 12.26 29.34
C THR A 156 -13.13 13.72 28.91
N MET A 157 -13.06 13.94 27.60
CA MET A 157 -13.16 15.23 26.93
C MET A 157 -14.13 15.15 25.74
N ILE A 158 -14.89 16.22 25.49
CA ILE A 158 -15.58 16.44 24.21
C ILE A 158 -14.73 17.34 23.30
N TYR A 159 -14.82 17.12 22.00
CA TYR A 159 -14.33 18.03 20.96
C TYR A 159 -15.51 18.67 20.23
N GLY A 160 -15.55 20.01 20.19
CA GLY A 160 -16.50 20.77 19.41
C GLY A 160 -15.84 21.55 18.28
N TYR A 161 -16.57 21.68 17.17
CA TYR A 161 -16.13 22.35 15.95
C TYR A 161 -17.38 22.87 15.21
N ASN A 162 -17.24 23.88 14.35
CA ASN A 162 -18.41 24.50 13.73
C ASN A 162 -18.96 23.67 12.55
N SER A 163 -19.73 22.62 12.87
CA SER A 163 -20.46 21.78 11.92
C SER A 163 -21.89 22.24 11.63
N LYS A 164 -22.26 23.47 12.02
CA LYS A 164 -23.64 23.97 11.87
C LYS A 164 -23.99 24.26 10.42
N LEU A 165 -25.08 23.65 9.95
CA LEU A 165 -25.61 23.83 8.60
C LEU A 165 -26.16 25.24 8.40
N SER A 166 -26.78 25.81 9.43
CA SER A 166 -27.25 27.21 9.49
C SER A 166 -26.11 28.24 9.64
N SER A 167 -24.88 27.92 9.20
CA SER A 167 -23.74 28.83 9.25
C SER A 167 -22.97 28.81 7.94
N HIS A 168 -22.57 30.00 7.48
CA HIS A 168 -21.89 30.24 6.20
C HIS A 168 -20.40 29.83 6.18
N GLY A 169 -20.01 28.84 6.99
CA GLY A 169 -18.63 28.33 7.03
C GLY A 169 -18.27 27.53 5.78
N VAL A 170 -17.13 27.83 5.18
CA VAL A 170 -16.61 27.16 3.96
C VAL A 170 -15.84 25.86 4.22
N SER A 171 -15.67 25.46 5.49
CA SER A 171 -14.81 24.35 5.92
C SER A 171 -15.23 22.99 5.35
N LYS A 172 -14.26 22.30 4.76
CA LYS A 172 -14.37 20.97 4.14
C LYS A 172 -13.88 19.86 5.08
N ILE A 173 -14.01 18.60 4.70
CA ILE A 173 -13.59 17.43 5.53
C ILE A 173 -12.12 17.56 5.96
N MET A 174 -11.26 17.95 5.02
CA MET A 174 -9.82 18.16 5.22
C MET A 174 -9.51 19.25 6.25
N ASP A 175 -10.35 20.29 6.33
CA ASP A 175 -10.12 21.45 7.19
C ASP A 175 -10.49 21.10 8.63
N TYR A 176 -11.62 20.45 8.86
CA TYR A 176 -11.99 19.91 10.18
C TYR A 176 -11.00 18.85 10.68
N GLY A 177 -10.48 18.01 9.77
CA GLY A 177 -9.43 17.05 10.09
C GLY A 177 -8.11 17.72 10.47
N ARG A 178 -7.80 18.88 9.89
CA ARG A 178 -6.65 19.72 10.26
C ARG A 178 -6.89 20.42 11.60
N GLU A 179 -8.04 21.04 11.80
CA GLU A 179 -8.46 21.70 13.05
C GLU A 179 -8.34 20.75 14.25
N LEU A 180 -8.91 19.54 14.14
CA LEU A 180 -8.81 18.50 15.17
C LEU A 180 -7.35 18.10 15.46
N VAL A 181 -6.49 17.99 14.44
CA VAL A 181 -5.06 17.69 14.63
C VAL A 181 -4.34 18.83 15.37
N GLU A 182 -4.58 20.09 15.02
CA GLU A 182 -3.95 21.23 15.68
C GLU A 182 -4.42 21.38 17.14
N GLU A 183 -5.69 21.13 17.43
CA GLU A 183 -6.20 21.11 18.81
C GLU A 183 -5.67 19.92 19.62
N LEU A 184 -5.54 18.73 19.01
CA LEU A 184 -4.94 17.56 19.66
C LEU A 184 -3.48 17.78 20.05
N LYS A 185 -2.70 18.55 19.27
CA LYS A 185 -1.32 18.94 19.64
C LYS A 185 -1.27 19.71 20.95
N LYS A 186 -2.23 20.62 21.18
CA LYS A 186 -2.30 21.46 22.39
C LYS A 186 -2.61 20.61 23.63
N VAL A 187 -3.55 19.68 23.50
CA VAL A 187 -4.01 18.80 24.60
C VAL A 187 -3.02 17.68 24.93
N ARG A 188 -2.23 17.23 23.94
CA ARG A 188 -1.23 16.14 24.08
C ARG A 188 0.19 16.64 23.80
N SER A 189 0.56 17.78 24.38
CA SER A 189 1.88 18.41 24.23
C SER A 189 3.00 17.68 24.98
N SER A 190 2.74 17.22 26.22
CA SER A 190 3.74 16.51 27.05
C SER A 190 4.11 15.12 26.50
N LYS A 191 5.20 14.51 26.99
CA LYS A 191 5.62 13.15 26.57
C LYS A 191 4.66 12.08 27.12
N GLU A 192 4.24 12.26 28.36
CA GLU A 192 3.30 11.43 29.12
C GLU A 192 1.93 11.49 28.43
N ALA A 193 1.46 12.68 28.08
CA ALA A 193 0.22 12.86 27.33
C ALA A 193 0.30 12.26 25.91
N ARG A 194 1.45 12.35 25.23
CA ARG A 194 1.67 11.68 23.92
C ARG A 194 1.55 10.16 24.03
N GLN A 195 2.15 9.55 25.07
CA GLN A 195 2.23 8.10 25.23
C GLN A 195 1.01 7.48 25.93
N ARG A 196 0.23 8.26 26.70
CA ARG A 196 -1.01 7.78 27.36
C ARG A 196 -1.99 7.19 26.34
N PRO A 197 -2.58 6.00 26.60
CA PRO A 197 -3.64 5.43 25.78
C PRO A 197 -4.75 6.43 25.41
N LEU A 198 -5.24 6.33 24.19
CA LEU A 198 -6.26 7.22 23.63
C LEU A 198 -7.43 6.40 23.08
N PHE A 199 -8.65 6.68 23.57
CA PHE A 199 -9.89 6.07 23.11
C PHE A 199 -10.79 7.13 22.47
N PHE A 200 -11.45 6.79 21.37
CA PHE A 200 -12.37 7.70 20.68
C PHE A 200 -13.83 7.24 20.76
N ILE A 201 -14.76 8.20 20.83
CA ILE A 201 -16.21 8.00 20.82
C ILE A 201 -16.77 8.91 19.73
N ALA A 202 -17.00 8.40 18.52
CA ALA A 202 -17.28 9.22 17.34
C ALA A 202 -18.69 8.98 16.79
N HIS A 203 -19.45 10.05 16.59
CA HIS A 203 -20.82 10.01 16.06
C HIS A 203 -20.91 10.58 14.65
N SER A 204 -21.58 9.85 13.74
CA SER A 204 -21.93 10.36 12.41
C SER A 204 -20.70 10.97 11.70
N PHE A 205 -20.80 12.17 11.15
CA PHE A 205 -19.69 12.90 10.51
C PHE A 205 -18.43 13.07 11.37
N GLY A 206 -18.52 13.08 12.70
CA GLY A 206 -17.35 13.11 13.59
C GLY A 206 -16.42 11.92 13.39
N GLY A 207 -16.96 10.78 12.95
CA GLY A 207 -16.20 9.60 12.55
C GLY A 207 -15.40 9.74 11.26
N ILE A 208 -15.89 10.53 10.30
CA ILE A 208 -15.17 10.85 9.06
C ILE A 208 -13.97 11.76 9.36
N ILE A 209 -14.15 12.75 10.24
CA ILE A 209 -13.07 13.63 10.70
C ILE A 209 -12.02 12.83 11.47
N LEU A 210 -12.45 11.93 12.37
CA LEU A 210 -11.57 11.02 13.09
C LEU A 210 -10.76 10.13 12.15
N ALA A 211 -11.40 9.52 11.15
CA ALA A 211 -10.71 8.69 10.17
C ALA A 211 -9.64 9.49 9.40
N HIS A 212 -9.92 10.74 9.02
CA HIS A 212 -8.93 11.59 8.35
C HIS A 212 -7.76 11.94 9.27
N CYS A 213 -8.06 12.32 10.52
CA CYS A 213 -7.06 12.60 11.55
C CYS A 213 -6.13 11.40 11.78
N LEU A 214 -6.67 10.18 11.86
CA LEU A 214 -5.88 8.97 12.09
C LEU A 214 -5.07 8.52 10.87
N ILE A 215 -5.61 8.62 9.64
CA ILE A 215 -4.85 8.36 8.41
C ILE A 215 -3.65 9.30 8.31
N LYS A 216 -3.88 10.61 8.47
CA LYS A 216 -2.80 11.61 8.50
C LYS A 216 -1.80 11.33 9.62
N ALA A 217 -2.26 10.93 10.80
CA ALA A 217 -1.39 10.57 11.92
C ALA A 217 -0.52 9.33 11.67
N ALA A 218 -1.00 8.39 10.85
CA ALA A 218 -0.24 7.20 10.47
C ALA A 218 0.77 7.46 9.34
N GLN A 219 0.48 8.44 8.47
CA GLN A 219 1.35 8.90 7.38
C GLN A 219 2.45 9.88 7.84
N THR A 220 2.39 10.38 9.07
CA THR A 220 3.38 11.32 9.63
C THR A 220 4.44 10.56 10.42
N THR A 221 5.74 10.80 10.16
CA THR A 221 6.82 10.18 10.94
C THR A 221 6.97 10.82 12.32
N THR A 222 7.70 10.17 13.21
CA THR A 222 8.06 10.73 14.53
C THR A 222 8.90 12.00 14.41
N ASP A 223 9.57 12.17 13.29
CA ASP A 223 10.63 13.13 13.04
C ASP A 223 10.06 14.35 12.31
N ASP A 224 9.06 14.15 11.43
CA ASP A 224 8.19 15.22 10.91
C ASP A 224 7.45 15.95 12.05
N HIS A 225 6.77 15.20 12.92
CA HIS A 225 6.01 15.77 14.03
C HIS A 225 5.68 14.73 15.11
N PRO A 226 6.43 14.65 16.22
CA PRO A 226 6.33 13.54 17.18
C PRO A 226 4.94 13.44 17.84
N THR A 227 4.25 14.55 18.07
CA THR A 227 2.87 14.55 18.60
C THR A 227 1.85 13.97 17.63
N ILE A 228 1.98 14.22 16.31
CA ILE A 228 1.03 13.68 15.32
C ILE A 228 1.24 12.17 15.18
N ALA A 229 2.48 11.71 15.01
CA ALA A 229 2.81 10.28 14.95
C ALA A 229 2.40 9.52 16.23
N ALA A 230 2.48 10.18 17.39
CA ALA A 230 2.01 9.62 18.65
C ALA A 230 0.49 9.42 18.71
N LEU A 231 -0.34 10.23 18.01
CA LEU A 231 -1.79 10.02 17.95
C LEU A 231 -2.12 8.64 17.37
N HIS A 232 -1.48 8.26 16.26
CA HIS A 232 -1.66 6.93 15.70
C HIS A 232 -1.23 5.85 16.70
N LYS A 233 0.00 5.89 17.22
CA LYS A 233 0.55 4.86 18.12
C LYS A 233 -0.28 4.69 19.41
N ALA A 234 -0.70 5.80 20.02
CA ALA A 234 -1.45 5.82 21.28
C ALA A 234 -2.95 5.49 21.16
N THR A 235 -3.55 5.67 19.97
CA THR A 235 -4.95 5.27 19.75
C THR A 235 -5.08 3.76 19.91
N TYR A 236 -5.79 3.29 20.93
CA TYR A 236 -5.97 1.86 21.18
C TYR A 236 -7.21 1.29 20.50
N GLY A 237 -8.34 1.97 20.66
CA GLY A 237 -9.65 1.53 20.19
C GLY A 237 -10.68 2.66 20.17
N MET A 238 -11.84 2.37 19.60
CA MET A 238 -12.87 3.38 19.34
C MET A 238 -14.28 2.80 19.32
N LEU A 239 -15.24 3.59 19.82
CA LEU A 239 -16.67 3.35 19.73
C LEU A 239 -17.26 4.26 18.64
N LEU A 240 -17.97 3.67 17.69
CA LEU A 240 -18.34 4.30 16.43
C LEU A 240 -19.86 4.22 16.20
N PHE A 241 -20.51 5.38 16.20
CA PHE A 241 -21.97 5.50 16.26
C PHE A 241 -22.54 5.96 14.91
N GLY A 242 -22.92 5.00 14.06
CA GLY A 242 -23.62 5.25 12.80
C GLY A 242 -22.88 6.17 11.81
N ILE A 243 -21.56 5.98 11.65
CA ILE A 243 -20.71 6.83 10.80
C ILE A 243 -21.01 6.55 9.33
N PRO A 244 -21.26 7.57 8.48
CA PRO A 244 -21.57 7.36 7.06
C PRO A 244 -20.30 7.13 6.23
N HIS A 245 -19.63 5.99 6.40
CA HIS A 245 -18.34 5.71 5.73
C HIS A 245 -18.43 5.62 4.20
N LYS A 246 -19.62 5.40 3.62
CA LYS A 246 -19.90 5.45 2.18
C LYS A 246 -20.76 6.66 1.79
N GLY A 247 -20.85 7.66 2.67
CA GLY A 247 -21.62 8.87 2.46
C GLY A 247 -23.06 8.83 2.97
N LEU A 248 -23.71 10.00 2.84
CA LEU A 248 -25.06 10.35 3.26
C LEU A 248 -25.99 10.58 2.06
N VAL A 249 -27.29 10.34 2.23
CA VAL A 249 -28.29 11.04 1.41
C VAL A 249 -28.31 12.50 1.85
N VAL A 250 -28.01 13.42 0.92
CA VAL A 250 -27.87 14.85 1.23
C VAL A 250 -29.01 15.71 0.69
N ASP A 251 -29.87 15.18 -0.18
CA ASP A 251 -30.90 15.94 -0.91
C ASP A 251 -31.83 16.73 0.02
N ASP A 252 -32.30 16.12 1.11
CA ASP A 252 -33.14 16.78 2.10
C ASP A 252 -32.36 17.77 2.98
N ILE A 253 -31.07 17.52 3.20
CA ILE A 253 -30.16 18.43 3.90
C ILE A 253 -29.90 19.69 3.03
N GLN A 254 -29.78 19.52 1.72
CA GLN A 254 -29.60 20.59 0.76
C GLN A 254 -30.89 21.43 0.62
N LYS A 255 -32.08 20.80 0.58
CA LYS A 255 -33.37 21.50 0.69
C LYS A 255 -33.48 22.33 1.98
N MET A 256 -32.95 21.84 3.11
CA MET A 256 -32.92 22.59 4.38
C MET A 256 -31.98 23.80 4.38
N LEU A 257 -31.06 23.94 3.42
CA LEU A 257 -30.20 25.12 3.29
C LEU A 257 -30.87 26.27 2.53
N GLY A 258 -31.90 25.99 1.72
CA GLY A 258 -32.71 27.01 1.02
C GLY A 258 -32.03 27.76 -0.13
N ASP A 259 -30.72 27.58 -0.35
CA ASP A 259 -29.92 28.24 -1.39
C ASP A 259 -28.91 27.27 -2.02
N GLU A 260 -28.89 27.21 -3.36
CA GLU A 260 -27.96 26.39 -4.14
C GLU A 260 -26.52 26.93 -4.10
N ASN A 261 -26.32 28.22 -3.80
CA ASN A 261 -25.01 28.84 -3.61
C ASN A 261 -24.52 28.79 -2.15
N HIS A 262 -25.26 28.16 -1.23
CA HIS A 262 -24.91 28.19 0.17
C HIS A 262 -23.52 27.58 0.43
N PRO A 263 -22.61 28.22 1.21
CA PRO A 263 -21.22 27.77 1.38
C PRO A 263 -21.03 26.30 1.81
N ARG A 264 -22.02 25.75 2.53
CA ARG A 264 -22.05 24.36 2.98
C ARG A 264 -22.28 23.33 1.87
N ASN A 265 -22.75 23.73 0.67
CA ASN A 265 -22.98 22.79 -0.42
C ASN A 265 -21.68 22.10 -0.87
N SER A 266 -20.54 22.78 -0.78
CA SER A 266 -19.22 22.18 -1.04
C SER A 266 -18.77 21.15 0.02
N LEU A 267 -19.35 21.18 1.22
CA LEU A 267 -19.20 20.15 2.24
C LEU A 267 -20.22 19.01 2.03
N LEU A 268 -21.47 19.32 1.67
CA LEU A 268 -22.50 18.33 1.35
C LEU A 268 -22.06 17.42 0.20
N GLN A 269 -21.47 17.97 -0.86
CA GLN A 269 -20.88 17.22 -1.98
C GLN A 269 -19.74 16.28 -1.54
N GLN A 270 -18.96 16.63 -0.51
CA GLN A 270 -17.89 15.73 -0.02
C GLN A 270 -18.41 14.60 0.86
N ILE A 271 -19.57 14.77 1.51
CA ILE A 271 -20.17 13.77 2.41
C ILE A 271 -21.34 12.99 1.78
N SER A 272 -21.69 13.26 0.53
CA SER A 272 -22.74 12.54 -0.20
C SER A 272 -22.38 11.06 -0.40
N LYS A 273 -23.38 10.24 -0.70
CA LYS A 273 -23.15 8.95 -1.37
C LYS A 273 -22.30 9.16 -2.62
N GLU A 274 -21.57 8.12 -3.00
CA GLU A 274 -20.67 8.09 -4.18
C GLU A 274 -19.46 9.05 -4.13
N SER A 275 -19.22 9.73 -3.01
CA SER A 275 -18.01 10.53 -2.78
C SER A 275 -16.72 9.68 -2.87
N GLU A 276 -15.94 9.89 -3.93
CA GLU A 276 -14.62 9.27 -4.14
C GLU A 276 -13.68 9.48 -2.96
N LEU A 277 -13.76 10.66 -2.32
CA LEU A 277 -12.97 11.01 -1.15
C LEU A 277 -13.27 10.07 0.03
N LEU A 278 -14.55 9.79 0.29
CA LEU A 278 -14.95 8.83 1.32
C LEU A 278 -14.60 7.39 0.95
N ALA A 279 -14.75 7.01 -0.33
CA ALA A 279 -14.39 5.67 -0.80
C ALA A 279 -12.89 5.37 -0.62
N SER A 280 -12.03 6.32 -1.01
CA SER A 280 -10.58 6.24 -0.81
C SER A 280 -10.22 6.23 0.68
N GLN A 281 -10.75 7.19 1.45
CA GLN A 281 -10.53 7.29 2.89
C GLN A 281 -10.95 6.02 3.65
N LEU A 282 -12.04 5.37 3.24
CA LEU A 282 -12.51 4.12 3.84
C LEU A 282 -11.53 2.95 3.62
N ILE A 283 -10.87 2.88 2.47
CA ILE A 283 -9.85 1.85 2.19
C ILE A 283 -8.65 2.04 3.12
N ASP A 284 -8.10 3.26 3.18
CA ASP A 284 -6.98 3.61 4.06
C ASP A 284 -7.33 3.40 5.54
N PHE A 285 -8.53 3.79 5.97
CA PHE A 285 -8.98 3.61 7.35
C PHE A 285 -9.11 2.13 7.71
N LYS A 286 -9.71 1.30 6.85
CA LYS A 286 -9.77 -0.17 7.05
C LYS A 286 -8.40 -0.83 7.10
N ASN A 287 -7.42 -0.30 6.37
CA ASN A 287 -6.04 -0.78 6.43
C ASN A 287 -5.35 -0.37 7.74
N LEU A 288 -5.61 0.84 8.22
CA LEU A 288 -5.03 1.39 9.44
C LEU A 288 -5.50 0.72 10.73
N ILE A 289 -6.79 0.38 10.82
CA ILE A 289 -7.41 -0.09 12.07
C ILE A 289 -7.31 -1.60 12.32
N ARG A 290 -6.52 -2.34 11.52
CA ARG A 290 -6.44 -3.83 11.57
C ARG A 290 -5.91 -4.40 12.89
N ASP A 291 -5.16 -3.62 13.66
CA ASP A 291 -4.61 -3.95 14.98
C ASP A 291 -5.20 -3.03 16.09
N ARG A 292 -6.33 -2.37 15.80
CA ARG A 292 -7.12 -1.56 16.74
C ARG A 292 -8.38 -2.30 17.14
N LYS A 293 -8.97 -1.97 18.30
CA LYS A 293 -10.29 -2.50 18.69
C LYS A 293 -11.40 -1.53 18.31
N VAL A 294 -12.28 -1.96 17.41
CA VAL A 294 -13.39 -1.15 16.90
C VAL A 294 -14.72 -1.78 17.33
N ASN A 295 -15.66 -0.94 17.75
CA ASN A 295 -17.04 -1.33 18.00
C ASN A 295 -17.96 -0.39 17.21
N ASN A 296 -18.78 -0.95 16.32
CA ASN A 296 -19.65 -0.24 15.39
C ASN A 296 -21.13 -0.50 15.75
N GLU A 297 -21.88 0.57 15.92
CA GLU A 297 -23.29 0.50 16.36
C GLU A 297 -24.27 0.79 15.21
N LYS A 298 -25.25 -0.11 15.03
CA LYS A 298 -26.21 -0.12 13.89
C LYS A 298 -27.67 -0.15 14.37
N LYS A 299 -28.59 0.43 13.58
CA LYS A 299 -29.95 0.80 13.99
C LYS A 299 -31.08 -0.17 13.64
N ARG A 300 -32.21 0.00 14.35
CA ARG A 300 -33.59 0.05 13.82
C ARG A 300 -34.23 1.43 14.14
N TRP A 301 -35.38 1.72 13.51
CA TRP A 301 -36.03 3.05 13.36
C TRP A 301 -36.82 3.54 14.60
N GLU A 302 -37.47 4.72 14.70
CA GLU A 302 -37.85 5.81 13.77
C GLU A 302 -37.93 7.19 14.49
N ARG A 303 -38.14 8.31 13.73
CA ARG A 303 -39.45 9.01 13.71
C ARG A 303 -39.70 10.08 12.62
N ALA A 304 -40.94 10.08 12.14
CA ALA A 304 -41.73 11.24 11.64
C ALA A 304 -41.28 11.95 10.35
N GLY A 305 -41.31 11.23 9.22
CA GLY A 305 -41.31 11.75 7.85
C GLY A 305 -41.65 10.63 6.86
N ASN A 306 -41.78 10.93 5.56
CA ASN A 306 -41.74 9.86 4.55
C ASN A 306 -40.36 9.16 4.61
N PHE A 307 -40.33 7.85 4.41
CA PHE A 307 -39.16 7.01 4.73
C PHE A 307 -37.92 7.36 3.88
N VAL A 308 -36.87 7.91 4.51
CA VAL A 308 -35.57 8.19 3.87
C VAL A 308 -34.41 7.67 4.73
N THR A 309 -33.55 6.84 4.14
CA THR A 309 -32.37 6.25 4.80
C THR A 309 -31.16 7.18 4.68
N ALA A 310 -30.99 8.12 5.64
CA ALA A 310 -29.86 9.06 5.61
C ALA A 310 -28.48 8.38 5.68
N VAL A 311 -28.35 7.27 6.43
CA VAL A 311 -27.14 6.43 6.52
C VAL A 311 -27.53 4.98 6.29
N ASP A 312 -27.04 4.34 5.23
CA ASP A 312 -27.33 2.94 4.95
C ASP A 312 -26.60 1.99 5.92
N ALA A 313 -27.17 0.80 6.10
CA ALA A 313 -26.58 -0.29 6.88
C ALA A 313 -25.11 -0.58 6.54
N ASP A 314 -24.77 -0.55 5.25
CA ASP A 314 -23.42 -0.83 4.74
C ASP A 314 -22.55 0.43 4.58
N SER A 315 -23.09 1.61 4.89
CA SER A 315 -22.32 2.84 5.13
C SER A 315 -21.93 2.93 6.60
N ALA A 316 -22.80 2.47 7.52
CA ALA A 316 -22.60 2.46 8.97
C ALA A 316 -21.62 1.39 9.49
N LEU A 317 -21.23 0.41 8.67
CA LEU A 317 -20.34 -0.69 9.06
C LEU A 317 -19.06 -0.69 8.22
N LEU A 318 -17.95 -1.07 8.86
CA LEU A 318 -16.64 -1.24 8.22
C LEU A 318 -16.50 -2.61 7.54
N GLN A 319 -17.38 -3.57 7.83
CA GLN A 319 -17.39 -4.90 7.23
C GLN A 319 -16.04 -5.63 7.41
N LEU A 320 -15.46 -5.54 8.61
CA LEU A 320 -14.27 -6.27 9.05
C LEU A 320 -14.67 -7.57 9.79
N PRO A 321 -13.76 -8.53 9.98
CA PRO A 321 -14.00 -9.71 10.83
C PRO A 321 -14.38 -9.31 12.27
N ASP A 322 -15.23 -10.09 12.91
CA ASP A 322 -15.82 -9.77 14.23
C ASP A 322 -14.78 -9.72 15.38
N LEU A 323 -13.57 -10.26 15.16
CA LEU A 323 -12.43 -10.12 16.05
C LEU A 323 -11.89 -8.67 16.13
N LEU A 324 -12.16 -7.86 15.11
CA LEU A 324 -11.67 -6.48 14.93
C LEU A 324 -12.80 -5.45 15.03
N GLU A 325 -13.94 -5.72 14.40
CA GLU A 325 -15.17 -4.92 14.42
C GLU A 325 -16.28 -5.68 15.14
N GLU A 326 -16.48 -5.38 16.41
CA GLU A 326 -17.68 -5.79 17.15
C GLU A 326 -18.89 -4.98 16.63
N LYS A 327 -20.05 -5.64 16.45
CA LYS A 327 -21.20 -5.07 15.73
C LYS A 327 -22.44 -5.11 16.62
N ILE A 328 -22.81 -3.97 17.20
CA ILE A 328 -23.85 -3.93 18.25
C ILE A 328 -25.16 -3.28 17.72
N PRO A 329 -26.29 -4.00 17.77
CA PRO A 329 -27.58 -3.49 17.31
C PRO A 329 -28.27 -2.63 18.38
N ILE A 330 -28.85 -1.51 17.97
CA ILE A 330 -29.56 -0.55 18.83
C ILE A 330 -30.89 -0.15 18.19
N ASP A 331 -31.92 -0.09 19.03
CA ASP A 331 -33.25 0.39 18.67
C ASP A 331 -33.35 1.90 18.97
N ALA A 332 -32.65 2.73 18.17
CA ALA A 332 -32.59 4.18 18.37
C ALA A 332 -32.25 4.97 17.10
N ASP A 333 -32.91 6.12 16.98
CA ASP A 333 -32.79 7.12 15.91
C ASP A 333 -31.36 7.71 15.76
N HIS A 334 -31.04 8.30 14.60
CA HIS A 334 -29.69 8.88 14.36
C HIS A 334 -29.33 10.01 15.31
N SER A 335 -30.33 10.79 15.72
CA SER A 335 -30.18 11.84 16.71
C SER A 335 -30.17 11.33 18.17
N MET A 336 -30.43 10.04 18.39
CA MET A 336 -30.68 9.42 19.71
C MET A 336 -29.69 8.33 20.10
N ILE A 337 -29.03 7.67 19.14
CA ILE A 337 -28.09 6.56 19.36
C ILE A 337 -26.95 6.87 20.38
N VAL A 338 -26.63 8.15 20.60
CA VAL A 338 -25.62 8.65 21.56
C VAL A 338 -26.19 9.33 22.81
N LYS A 339 -27.51 9.29 23.02
CA LYS A 339 -28.22 10.06 24.07
C LYS A 339 -28.81 9.14 25.15
N PHE A 340 -27.95 8.57 25.98
CA PHE A 340 -28.36 7.65 27.04
C PHE A 340 -29.03 8.38 28.22
N ASP A 341 -30.27 8.00 28.52
CA ASP A 341 -31.06 8.62 29.58
C ASP A 341 -30.76 8.06 30.98
N ASN A 342 -30.23 6.83 31.07
CA ASN A 342 -29.90 6.16 32.32
C ASN A 342 -28.71 5.19 32.17
N ASN A 343 -28.01 4.97 33.28
CA ASN A 343 -26.82 4.12 33.40
C ASN A 343 -27.11 2.60 33.38
N ASN A 344 -28.37 2.19 33.37
CA ASN A 344 -28.79 0.79 33.23
C ASN A 344 -29.24 0.44 31.80
N SER A 345 -29.19 1.39 30.86
CA SER A 345 -29.56 1.16 29.47
C SER A 345 -28.56 0.24 28.79
N LYS A 346 -29.05 -0.76 28.03
CA LYS A 346 -28.21 -1.82 27.42
C LYS A 346 -27.05 -1.25 26.60
N THR A 347 -27.29 -0.17 25.84
CA THR A 347 -26.25 0.51 25.08
C THR A 347 -25.18 1.14 25.96
N TYR A 348 -25.56 1.90 26.99
CA TYR A 348 -24.57 2.50 27.89
C TYR A 348 -23.76 1.42 28.62
N VAL A 349 -24.42 0.37 29.11
CA VAL A 349 -23.78 -0.79 29.73
C VAL A 349 -22.73 -1.40 28.79
N SER A 350 -23.07 -1.62 27.53
CA SER A 350 -22.15 -2.12 26.52
C SER A 350 -20.98 -1.17 26.24
N ALA A 351 -21.25 0.12 26.03
CA ALA A 351 -20.23 1.13 25.77
C ALA A 351 -19.26 1.28 26.95
N ARG A 352 -19.79 1.31 28.18
CA ARG A 352 -19.05 1.32 29.44
C ARG A 352 -18.17 0.09 29.58
N ASP A 353 -18.73 -1.11 29.39
CA ASP A 353 -17.99 -2.35 29.61
C ASP A 353 -16.90 -2.54 28.56
N LYS A 354 -17.10 -2.00 27.35
CA LYS A 354 -16.05 -1.92 26.32
C LYS A 354 -14.96 -0.89 26.65
N LEU A 355 -15.31 0.29 27.17
CA LEU A 355 -14.33 1.27 27.65
C LEU A 355 -13.54 0.74 28.85
N ARG A 356 -14.17 -0.01 29.77
CA ARG A 356 -13.49 -0.73 30.86
C ARG A 356 -12.57 -1.85 30.36
N GLN A 357 -12.91 -2.51 29.25
CA GLN A 357 -11.96 -3.40 28.58
C GLN A 357 -10.75 -2.60 28.07
N PHE A 358 -10.99 -1.48 27.38
CA PHE A 358 -9.92 -0.65 26.83
C PHE A 358 -8.99 -0.11 27.94
N GLU A 359 -9.53 0.36 29.07
CA GLU A 359 -8.74 0.86 30.21
C GLU A 359 -7.79 -0.21 30.79
N ARG A 360 -8.22 -1.47 30.87
CA ARG A 360 -7.37 -2.59 31.34
C ARG A 360 -6.34 -3.03 30.30
N ASP A 361 -6.76 -3.19 29.06
CA ASP A 361 -5.97 -3.85 28.02
C ASP A 361 -4.97 -2.90 27.34
N ALA A 362 -5.29 -1.60 27.26
CA ALA A 362 -4.54 -0.64 26.45
C ALA A 362 -3.16 -0.24 26.97
N PRO A 363 -2.89 -0.05 28.28
CA PRO A 363 -1.60 0.46 28.75
C PRO A 363 -0.41 -0.38 28.26
N ARG A 364 -0.51 -1.72 28.33
CA ARG A 364 0.53 -2.63 27.84
C ARG A 364 0.68 -2.57 26.31
N VAL A 365 -0.42 -2.56 25.57
CA VAL A 365 -0.41 -2.58 24.09
C VAL A 365 0.10 -1.25 23.53
N VAL A 366 -0.23 -0.13 24.17
CA VAL A 366 0.25 1.19 23.76
C VAL A 366 1.71 1.39 24.12
N ALA A 367 2.16 0.97 25.31
CA ALA A 367 3.58 1.01 25.68
C ALA A 367 4.45 0.26 24.66
N ALA A 368 4.08 -0.98 24.32
CA ALA A 368 4.78 -1.79 23.31
C ALA A 368 4.90 -1.08 21.95
N ARG A 369 3.89 -0.32 21.50
CA ARG A 369 3.94 0.46 20.24
C ARG A 369 4.89 1.66 20.28
N PHE A 370 5.28 2.13 21.45
CA PHE A 370 6.34 3.14 21.62
C PHE A 370 7.71 2.50 21.88
N GLU A 371 7.78 1.32 22.50
CA GLU A 371 9.00 0.53 22.68
C GLU A 371 9.52 -0.06 21.35
N LEU A 372 8.62 -0.48 20.45
CA LEU A 372 8.92 -0.94 19.08
C LEU A 372 9.57 0.14 18.17
N VAL A 373 9.86 1.33 18.70
CA VAL A 373 10.60 2.39 18.00
C VAL A 373 12.11 2.30 18.29
N THR A 374 12.54 1.74 19.43
CA THR A 374 13.98 1.50 19.68
C THR A 374 14.47 0.20 19.04
N ASN A 375 13.56 -0.73 18.76
CA ASN A 375 13.80 -1.97 18.01
C ASN A 375 12.68 -2.19 16.97
N GLY A 376 12.56 -1.26 16.02
CA GLY A 376 11.81 -1.56 14.80
C GLY A 376 12.52 -2.69 14.04
N PRO A 377 11.81 -3.61 13.37
CA PRO A 377 12.48 -4.57 12.49
C PRO A 377 13.26 -3.79 11.43
N LYS A 378 14.55 -4.12 11.25
CA LYS A 378 15.33 -3.62 10.10
C LYS A 378 14.48 -3.82 8.84
N PRO A 379 14.37 -2.85 7.92
CA PRO A 379 13.51 -3.00 6.74
C PRO A 379 14.03 -4.14 5.87
N THR A 380 13.43 -5.32 6.00
CA THR A 380 13.86 -6.55 5.32
C THR A 380 13.48 -6.49 3.85
N ILE A 381 14.35 -5.87 3.05
CA ILE A 381 14.35 -6.02 1.60
C ILE A 381 14.69 -7.49 1.30
N MET A 382 13.68 -8.24 0.85
CA MET A 382 13.89 -9.47 0.10
C MET A 382 14.52 -9.09 -1.24
N ILE A 383 15.85 -9.12 -1.31
CA ILE A 383 16.58 -9.10 -2.58
C ILE A 383 16.29 -10.44 -3.25
N PRO A 384 15.64 -10.52 -4.43
CA PRO A 384 15.23 -11.80 -5.03
C PRO A 384 16.39 -12.54 -5.74
N PHE A 385 17.61 -12.01 -5.63
CA PHE A 385 18.83 -12.51 -6.27
C PHE A 385 19.85 -12.88 -5.19
N GLN A 386 20.53 -14.01 -5.36
CA GLN A 386 21.62 -14.40 -4.45
C GLN A 386 22.82 -13.45 -4.61
N GLN A 387 23.65 -13.35 -3.57
CA GLN A 387 25.01 -12.84 -3.70
C GLN A 387 25.80 -13.73 -4.69
N ASP A 388 26.77 -13.15 -5.40
CA ASP A 388 27.63 -13.90 -6.32
C ASP A 388 28.97 -14.19 -5.64
N LEU A 389 29.24 -15.47 -5.38
CA LEU A 389 30.47 -15.92 -4.72
C LEU A 389 31.72 -15.81 -5.62
N SER A 390 31.53 -15.48 -6.90
CA SER A 390 32.58 -15.19 -7.88
C SER A 390 32.64 -13.70 -8.26
N PHE A 391 32.06 -12.81 -7.45
CA PHE A 391 32.21 -11.37 -7.63
C PHE A 391 33.65 -10.91 -7.34
N VAL A 392 34.21 -10.10 -8.25
CA VAL A 392 35.60 -9.63 -8.22
C VAL A 392 35.64 -8.11 -8.38
N GLY A 393 36.43 -7.45 -7.54
CA GLY A 393 36.76 -6.04 -7.63
C GLY A 393 35.59 -5.09 -7.33
N ARG A 394 35.67 -3.88 -7.92
CA ARG A 394 34.65 -2.81 -7.82
C ARG A 394 34.42 -2.24 -6.41
N GLU A 395 35.26 -2.55 -5.43
CA GLU A 395 35.19 -2.07 -4.04
C GLU A 395 35.11 -0.54 -4.01
N ARG A 396 35.87 0.17 -4.86
CA ARG A 396 35.81 1.63 -4.97
C ARG A 396 34.43 2.15 -5.39
N ILE A 397 33.70 1.42 -6.23
CA ILE A 397 32.33 1.79 -6.62
C ILE A 397 31.36 1.50 -5.47
N ILE A 398 31.53 0.38 -4.77
CA ILE A 398 30.71 -0.02 -3.61
C ILE A 398 30.91 0.94 -2.43
N THR A 399 32.14 1.34 -2.12
CA THR A 399 32.47 2.37 -1.14
C THR A 399 31.91 3.73 -1.54
N ASN A 400 32.04 4.14 -2.81
CA ASN A 400 31.41 5.37 -3.29
C ASN A 400 29.87 5.35 -3.17
N ILE A 401 29.23 4.18 -3.30
CA ILE A 401 27.80 4.01 -3.00
C ILE A 401 27.57 4.28 -1.51
N PHE A 402 28.31 3.62 -0.61
CA PHE A 402 28.17 3.77 0.84
C PHE A 402 28.45 5.19 1.36
N GLU A 403 29.44 5.91 0.83
CA GLU A 403 29.75 7.28 1.27
C GLU A 403 28.57 8.26 1.03
N CYS A 404 27.72 8.01 0.04
CA CYS A 404 26.49 8.77 -0.23
C CYS A 404 25.34 8.55 0.79
N HIS A 405 25.57 7.81 1.89
CA HIS A 405 24.53 7.43 2.87
C HIS A 405 24.40 8.37 4.09
N ALA A 406 25.32 9.32 4.28
CA ALA A 406 25.47 10.04 5.55
C ALA A 406 24.54 11.28 5.74
N THR A 407 23.21 11.11 5.75
CA THR A 407 22.19 11.93 6.47
C THR A 407 20.76 11.44 6.16
N ASP A 408 19.73 11.95 6.84
CA ASP A 408 18.35 11.45 6.74
C ASP A 408 17.59 11.84 5.43
N ASN A 409 16.56 11.04 5.12
CA ASN A 409 15.57 11.15 4.02
C ASN A 409 16.00 10.81 2.56
N HIS A 410 15.69 9.55 2.18
CA HIS A 410 15.43 9.03 0.81
C HIS A 410 16.51 9.19 -0.30
N CYS A 411 17.24 8.09 -0.56
CA CYS A 411 18.24 7.96 -1.64
C CYS A 411 17.69 7.80 -3.06
N ARG A 412 18.49 8.19 -4.08
CA ARG A 412 18.39 7.76 -5.47
C ARG A 412 19.78 7.67 -6.14
N VAL A 413 20.53 6.59 -5.88
CA VAL A 413 21.72 6.25 -6.70
C VAL A 413 21.25 5.70 -8.05
N THR A 414 21.84 6.20 -9.14
CA THR A 414 21.66 5.65 -10.49
C THR A 414 22.98 5.09 -10.99
N LEU A 415 23.03 3.77 -11.23
CA LEU A 415 24.16 3.14 -11.91
C LEU A 415 23.99 3.28 -13.42
N THR A 416 24.83 4.10 -14.06
CA THR A 416 24.91 4.25 -15.52
C THR A 416 26.08 3.43 -16.08
N GLY A 417 26.14 3.24 -17.40
CA GLY A 417 27.18 2.44 -18.06
C GLY A 417 26.63 1.31 -18.93
N LEU A 418 27.54 0.49 -19.46
CA LEU A 418 27.31 -0.37 -20.63
C LEU A 418 26.57 -1.69 -20.31
N GLY A 419 26.05 -2.36 -21.33
CA GLY A 419 25.48 -3.70 -21.21
C GLY A 419 26.54 -4.72 -20.80
N GLY A 420 26.21 -5.65 -19.90
CA GLY A 420 27.16 -6.66 -19.41
C GLY A 420 28.26 -6.17 -18.45
N VAL A 421 28.41 -4.86 -18.22
CA VAL A 421 29.52 -4.26 -17.43
C VAL A 421 29.48 -4.51 -15.91
N GLY A 422 28.42 -5.16 -15.41
CA GLY A 422 28.27 -5.55 -14.00
C GLY A 422 27.28 -4.70 -13.16
N LYS A 423 26.64 -3.66 -13.72
CA LYS A 423 25.72 -2.75 -12.97
C LYS A 423 24.73 -3.48 -12.03
N SER A 424 24.04 -4.49 -12.54
CA SER A 424 23.05 -5.25 -11.75
C SER A 424 23.71 -6.06 -10.63
N GLN A 425 24.92 -6.58 -10.84
CA GLN A 425 25.63 -7.33 -9.82
C GLN A 425 26.20 -6.41 -8.75
N ILE A 426 26.73 -5.22 -9.11
CA ILE A 426 27.10 -4.18 -8.14
C ILE A 426 25.89 -3.79 -7.27
N ALA A 427 24.70 -3.62 -7.87
CA ALA A 427 23.48 -3.31 -7.12
C ALA A 427 23.04 -4.45 -6.18
N ILE A 428 23.18 -5.71 -6.60
CA ILE A 428 22.92 -6.89 -5.75
C ILE A 428 23.93 -6.94 -4.60
N GLU A 429 25.21 -6.72 -4.88
CA GLU A 429 26.31 -6.80 -3.92
C GLU A 429 26.21 -5.71 -2.85
N SER A 430 25.98 -4.46 -3.26
CA SER A 430 25.75 -3.33 -2.33
C SER A 430 24.51 -3.55 -1.46
N ALA A 431 23.42 -4.08 -2.02
CA ALA A 431 22.20 -4.35 -1.27
C ALA A 431 22.35 -5.55 -0.30
N ALA A 432 23.08 -6.59 -0.72
CA ALA A 432 23.38 -7.76 0.13
C ALA A 432 24.28 -7.38 1.31
N THR A 433 25.15 -6.38 1.13
CA THR A 433 26.08 -5.91 2.17
C THR A 433 25.48 -4.84 3.10
N ASN A 434 24.54 -3.97 2.67
CA ASN A 434 23.60 -3.27 3.59
C ASN A 434 22.42 -2.54 2.91
N LEU A 435 21.47 -2.07 3.75
CA LEU A 435 20.24 -1.36 3.34
C LEU A 435 20.49 0.15 3.11
N VAL A 436 19.88 0.74 2.07
CA VAL A 436 20.40 1.94 1.38
C VAL A 436 19.74 3.29 1.71
N GLY A 437 20.59 4.32 1.81
CA GLY A 437 20.32 5.77 1.97
C GLY A 437 21.36 6.60 1.18
N SER A 438 21.37 7.94 1.09
CA SER A 438 20.27 8.91 1.21
C SER A 438 20.31 9.99 0.11
N GLN A 439 21.34 10.06 -0.74
CA GLN A 439 21.53 11.14 -1.73
C GLN A 439 21.24 10.76 -3.20
N GLY A 440 21.28 11.76 -4.10
CA GLY A 440 21.04 11.61 -5.54
C GLY A 440 22.32 11.68 -6.38
N HIS A 441 22.92 10.52 -6.70
CA HIS A 441 24.18 10.45 -7.47
C HIS A 441 24.07 9.54 -8.70
N ASN A 442 24.64 9.99 -9.82
CA ASN A 442 24.89 9.16 -11.00
C ASN A 442 26.31 8.59 -10.89
N LEU A 443 26.43 7.27 -10.78
CA LEU A 443 27.71 6.57 -10.77
C LEU A 443 27.87 5.80 -12.08
N GLN A 444 28.87 6.22 -12.88
CA GLN A 444 29.20 5.59 -14.15
C GLN A 444 30.08 4.35 -13.92
N VAL A 445 29.57 3.20 -14.34
CA VAL A 445 30.28 1.91 -14.26
C VAL A 445 31.03 1.67 -15.56
N GLU A 446 32.31 2.00 -15.53
CA GLU A 446 33.32 1.65 -16.55
C GLU A 446 33.56 0.12 -16.64
N PRO A 447 34.27 -0.37 -17.67
CA PRO A 447 34.86 -1.72 -17.67
C PRO A 447 35.67 -2.04 -16.40
N MET A 448 36.06 -3.31 -16.23
CA MET A 448 36.97 -3.70 -15.15
C MET A 448 38.42 -3.29 -15.48
N GLY A 449 39.28 -3.22 -14.47
CA GLY A 449 40.72 -3.12 -14.69
C GLY A 449 41.29 -4.42 -15.27
N GLU A 450 42.53 -4.38 -15.74
CA GLU A 450 43.24 -5.57 -16.24
C GLU A 450 43.37 -6.64 -15.14
N ASP A 451 43.79 -6.24 -13.93
CA ASP A 451 43.94 -7.12 -12.77
C ASP A 451 42.60 -7.74 -12.33
N ASP A 452 41.53 -6.93 -12.26
CA ASP A 452 40.15 -7.37 -11.98
C ASP A 452 39.67 -8.39 -13.03
N ALA A 453 40.02 -8.19 -14.30
CA ALA A 453 39.58 -9.02 -15.42
C ALA A 453 40.31 -10.37 -15.48
N LEU A 454 41.63 -10.38 -15.24
CA LEU A 454 42.43 -11.60 -15.08
C LEU A 454 41.98 -12.38 -13.84
N THR A 455 41.74 -11.70 -12.72
CA THR A 455 41.21 -12.33 -11.49
C THR A 455 39.83 -12.93 -11.72
N LEU A 456 38.95 -12.29 -12.48
CA LEU A 456 37.66 -12.88 -12.87
C LEU A 456 37.83 -14.10 -13.77
N LEU A 457 38.74 -14.06 -14.76
CA LEU A 457 39.04 -15.21 -15.62
C LEU A 457 39.48 -16.42 -14.78
N ASP A 458 40.27 -16.21 -13.73
CA ASP A 458 40.74 -17.27 -12.85
C ASP A 458 39.72 -17.79 -11.84
N THR A 459 38.56 -17.13 -11.66
CA THR A 459 37.46 -17.74 -10.86
C THR A 459 36.98 -19.08 -11.45
N ARG A 460 37.28 -19.33 -12.73
CA ARG A 460 37.04 -20.62 -13.39
C ARG A 460 38.24 -21.59 -13.30
N GLY A 461 39.37 -21.20 -12.71
CA GLY A 461 40.59 -21.99 -12.60
C GLY A 461 41.21 -22.23 -13.97
N LEU A 462 41.75 -21.16 -14.55
CA LEU A 462 42.26 -21.13 -15.92
C LEU A 462 43.67 -20.51 -16.03
N LEU A 463 44.14 -19.73 -15.04
CA LEU A 463 45.48 -19.16 -15.10
C LEU A 463 46.56 -20.14 -14.64
N ASP A 464 47.72 -20.04 -15.28
CA ASP A 464 48.99 -20.58 -14.80
C ASP A 464 50.14 -19.64 -15.22
N GLU A 465 51.35 -19.82 -14.65
CA GLU A 465 52.51 -18.95 -14.92
C GLU A 465 52.95 -18.94 -16.40
N SER A 466 52.50 -19.90 -17.22
CA SER A 466 52.86 -20.01 -18.65
C SER A 466 51.81 -19.44 -19.60
N ASN A 467 50.55 -19.28 -19.16
CA ASN A 467 49.43 -18.82 -20.00
C ASN A 467 49.00 -17.35 -19.78
N HIS A 468 49.66 -16.63 -18.86
CA HIS A 468 49.31 -15.27 -18.45
C HIS A 468 49.29 -14.23 -19.61
N ASP A 469 50.12 -14.40 -20.65
CA ASP A 469 50.18 -13.48 -21.80
C ASP A 469 49.00 -13.71 -22.78
N ASP A 470 48.64 -14.96 -23.02
CA ASP A 470 47.41 -15.34 -23.73
C ASP A 470 46.16 -14.85 -22.97
N ALA A 471 46.16 -14.99 -21.63
CA ALA A 471 45.07 -14.53 -20.77
C ALA A 471 44.89 -13.01 -20.84
N LYS A 472 46.00 -12.24 -20.84
CA LYS A 472 45.98 -10.79 -21.01
C LYS A 472 45.40 -10.40 -22.38
N THR A 473 45.91 -11.03 -23.44
CA THR A 473 45.43 -10.83 -24.82
C THR A 473 43.93 -11.12 -24.94
N LEU A 474 43.45 -12.18 -24.28
CA LEU A 474 42.04 -12.55 -24.23
C LEU A 474 41.18 -11.50 -23.49
N VAL A 475 41.55 -11.05 -22.29
CA VAL A 475 40.71 -10.06 -21.56
C VAL A 475 40.68 -8.68 -22.25
N GLU A 476 41.76 -8.31 -22.95
CA GLU A 476 41.80 -7.12 -23.80
C GLU A 476 40.87 -7.24 -25.02
N ALA A 477 40.92 -8.37 -25.74
CA ALA A 477 40.01 -8.65 -26.87
C ALA A 477 38.54 -8.69 -26.45
N LEU A 478 38.25 -9.12 -25.21
CA LEU A 478 36.91 -9.11 -24.61
C LEU A 478 36.52 -7.73 -24.03
N GLU A 479 37.30 -6.69 -24.34
CA GLU A 479 37.10 -5.29 -23.99
C GLU A 479 36.89 -5.03 -22.48
N TYR A 480 37.48 -5.88 -21.62
CA TYR A 480 37.35 -5.88 -20.16
C TYR A 480 35.89 -5.92 -19.66
N ILE A 481 35.03 -6.72 -20.31
CA ILE A 481 33.61 -6.89 -19.93
C ILE A 481 33.41 -8.20 -19.15
N PRO A 482 32.95 -8.17 -17.88
CA PRO A 482 32.86 -9.37 -17.05
C PRO A 482 31.91 -10.43 -17.60
N LEU A 483 30.83 -10.04 -18.29
CA LEU A 483 29.94 -11.00 -18.95
C LEU A 483 30.59 -11.72 -20.14
N ALA A 484 31.41 -11.03 -20.93
CA ALA A 484 32.10 -11.65 -22.06
C ALA A 484 33.22 -12.59 -21.57
N ILE A 485 33.96 -12.16 -20.54
CA ILE A 485 34.97 -12.97 -19.84
C ILE A 485 34.34 -14.26 -19.28
N ASN A 486 33.19 -14.17 -18.60
CA ASN A 486 32.50 -15.36 -18.08
C ASN A 486 31.98 -16.31 -19.18
N HIS A 487 31.60 -15.81 -20.36
CA HIS A 487 31.26 -16.67 -21.52
C HIS A 487 32.50 -17.35 -22.09
N ALA A 488 33.59 -16.61 -22.31
CA ALA A 488 34.84 -17.15 -22.84
C ALA A 488 35.45 -18.20 -21.90
N ALA A 489 35.58 -17.88 -20.61
CA ALA A 489 36.12 -18.78 -19.59
C ALA A 489 35.34 -20.10 -19.51
N ALA A 490 34.01 -20.03 -19.55
CA ALA A 490 33.17 -21.23 -19.56
C ALA A 490 33.30 -22.04 -20.85
N CYS A 491 33.34 -21.37 -22.01
CA CYS A 491 33.46 -22.02 -23.31
C CYS A 491 34.81 -22.74 -23.49
N ILE A 492 35.89 -22.12 -23.03
CA ILE A 492 37.24 -22.72 -22.94
C ILE A 492 37.20 -23.92 -21.99
N LYS A 493 36.73 -23.74 -20.74
CA LYS A 493 36.67 -24.82 -19.74
C LYS A 493 35.79 -26.01 -20.16
N ALA A 494 34.77 -25.78 -20.97
CA ALA A 494 33.90 -26.81 -21.52
C ALA A 494 34.52 -27.61 -22.69
N SER A 495 35.75 -27.30 -23.13
CA SER A 495 36.45 -28.01 -24.20
C SER A 495 37.89 -28.35 -23.79
N ALA A 496 38.17 -29.63 -23.56
CA ALA A 496 39.50 -30.13 -23.18
C ALA A 496 40.59 -29.98 -24.27
N LEU A 497 40.27 -29.35 -25.41
CA LEU A 497 41.18 -29.08 -26.53
C LEU A 497 41.21 -27.59 -26.92
N MET A 498 40.56 -26.69 -26.18
CA MET A 498 40.56 -25.25 -26.47
C MET A 498 41.62 -24.54 -25.65
N THR A 499 42.62 -23.94 -26.30
CA THR A 499 43.55 -22.99 -25.65
C THR A 499 42.93 -21.59 -25.60
N MET A 500 43.49 -20.69 -24.78
CA MET A 500 43.09 -19.28 -24.80
C MET A 500 43.37 -18.64 -26.16
N ALA A 501 44.55 -18.86 -26.74
CA ALA A 501 44.91 -18.39 -28.08
C ALA A 501 43.97 -18.91 -29.19
N ASP A 502 43.56 -20.19 -29.13
CA ASP A 502 42.55 -20.74 -30.06
C ASP A 502 41.18 -20.08 -29.90
N TYR A 503 40.80 -19.73 -28.67
CA TYR A 503 39.55 -19.00 -28.42
C TYR A 503 39.62 -17.56 -28.94
N THR A 504 40.70 -16.83 -28.68
CA THR A 504 40.91 -15.45 -29.17
C THR A 504 40.85 -15.41 -30.70
N ARG A 505 41.49 -16.36 -31.38
CA ARG A 505 41.42 -16.51 -32.84
C ARG A 505 39.98 -16.77 -33.33
N ARG A 506 39.25 -17.69 -32.70
CA ARG A 506 37.82 -17.94 -33.01
C ARG A 506 36.94 -16.71 -32.74
N PHE A 507 37.29 -15.90 -31.74
CA PHE A 507 36.60 -14.66 -31.41
C PHE A 507 36.76 -13.60 -32.51
N GLU A 508 38.00 -13.35 -32.97
CA GLU A 508 38.29 -12.48 -34.11
C GLU A 508 37.60 -12.95 -35.40
N GLU A 509 37.69 -14.25 -35.72
CA GLU A 509 36.98 -14.88 -36.84
C GLU A 509 35.46 -14.69 -36.72
N SER A 510 34.90 -14.75 -35.51
CA SER A 510 33.46 -14.56 -35.26
C SER A 510 32.99 -13.10 -35.37
N GLU A 511 33.81 -12.11 -35.00
CA GLU A 511 33.46 -10.69 -35.22
C GLU A 511 33.40 -10.39 -36.72
N ALA A 512 34.40 -10.85 -37.47
CA ALA A 512 34.41 -10.74 -38.94
C ALA A 512 33.21 -11.47 -39.58
N HIS A 513 32.74 -12.57 -39.00
CA HIS A 513 31.54 -13.26 -39.45
C HIS A 513 30.25 -12.48 -39.10
N LEU A 514 30.14 -11.91 -37.90
CA LEU A 514 28.98 -11.13 -37.44
C LEU A 514 28.68 -9.91 -38.34
N VAL A 515 29.73 -9.20 -38.80
CA VAL A 515 29.61 -8.10 -39.78
C VAL A 515 28.90 -8.54 -41.06
N ASN A 516 29.15 -9.77 -41.51
CA ASN A 516 28.59 -10.33 -42.73
C ASN A 516 27.21 -10.98 -42.52
N VAL A 517 26.96 -11.57 -41.34
CA VAL A 517 25.71 -12.29 -41.03
C VAL A 517 24.56 -11.37 -40.65
N LEU A 518 24.80 -10.32 -39.86
CA LEU A 518 23.76 -9.39 -39.42
C LEU A 518 23.47 -8.27 -40.46
N GLY A 519 24.28 -8.20 -41.52
CA GLY A 519 24.16 -7.20 -42.59
C GLY A 519 24.63 -5.80 -42.19
N ARG A 520 25.18 -5.05 -43.16
CA ARG A 520 25.80 -3.73 -42.94
C ARG A 520 24.86 -2.64 -42.40
N GLU A 521 23.55 -2.87 -42.34
CA GLU A 521 22.58 -1.91 -41.79
C GLU A 521 22.18 -2.27 -40.35
N MET A 522 21.83 -3.53 -40.07
CA MET A 522 21.55 -3.95 -38.68
C MET A 522 22.81 -3.86 -37.80
N TYR A 523 24.01 -4.11 -38.36
CA TYR A 523 25.28 -3.89 -37.67
C TYR A 523 25.56 -2.39 -37.38
N LYS A 524 24.99 -1.45 -38.15
CA LYS A 524 25.08 0.00 -37.86
C LYS A 524 24.10 0.44 -36.78
N ASP A 525 22.88 -0.11 -36.76
CA ASP A 525 21.91 0.24 -35.71
C ASP A 525 22.27 -0.36 -34.35
N ILE A 526 22.88 -1.56 -34.31
CA ILE A 526 23.49 -2.08 -33.07
C ILE A 526 24.62 -1.14 -32.58
N ARG A 527 25.43 -0.57 -33.49
CA ARG A 527 26.47 0.42 -33.18
C ARG A 527 25.94 1.83 -32.84
N ARG A 528 24.65 2.12 -33.03
CA ARG A 528 24.03 3.41 -32.63
C ARG A 528 23.56 3.40 -31.18
N ASP A 529 23.22 2.23 -30.63
CA ASP A 529 23.01 2.08 -29.19
C ASP A 529 24.36 1.88 -28.50
N ASN A 530 24.93 2.99 -28.00
CA ASN A 530 26.18 3.00 -27.23
C ASN A 530 26.17 2.06 -26.01
N SER A 531 25.04 1.48 -25.60
CA SER A 531 24.99 0.50 -24.51
C SER A 531 25.34 -0.93 -24.92
N ILE A 532 25.45 -1.24 -26.22
CA ILE A 532 25.69 -2.60 -26.72
C ILE A 532 27.15 -2.77 -27.18
N ARG A 533 27.86 -3.71 -26.54
CA ARG A 533 29.27 -4.06 -26.82
C ARG A 533 29.35 -5.31 -27.71
N HIS A 534 30.34 -5.37 -28.61
CA HIS A 534 30.47 -6.45 -29.60
C HIS A 534 30.91 -7.76 -28.94
N ALA A 535 31.85 -7.69 -27.99
CA ALA A 535 32.42 -8.88 -27.37
C ALA A 535 31.35 -9.82 -26.77
N VAL A 536 30.32 -9.29 -26.09
CA VAL A 536 29.23 -10.09 -25.51
C VAL A 536 28.39 -10.83 -26.58
N ILE A 537 28.28 -10.29 -27.79
CA ILE A 537 27.54 -10.94 -28.89
C ILE A 537 28.39 -12.05 -29.52
N ALA A 538 29.69 -11.80 -29.72
CA ALA A 538 30.65 -12.77 -30.23
C ALA A 538 30.86 -13.96 -29.26
N THR A 539 31.13 -13.71 -27.98
CA THR A 539 31.29 -14.78 -26.98
C THR A 539 30.02 -15.59 -26.80
N TRP A 540 28.84 -14.94 -26.84
CA TRP A 540 27.55 -15.62 -26.85
C TRP A 540 27.41 -16.54 -28.07
N GLN A 541 27.77 -16.09 -29.28
CA GLN A 541 27.63 -16.88 -30.49
C GLN A 541 28.51 -18.13 -30.46
N ILE A 542 29.76 -18.01 -30.01
CA ILE A 542 30.70 -19.15 -29.90
C ILE A 542 30.17 -20.14 -28.86
N SER A 543 29.75 -19.65 -27.68
CA SER A 543 29.15 -20.47 -26.62
C SER A 543 27.90 -21.19 -27.10
N PHE A 544 27.01 -20.48 -27.81
CA PHE A 544 25.76 -21.04 -28.34
C PHE A 544 26.02 -22.11 -29.41
N ALA A 545 26.99 -21.90 -30.31
CA ALA A 545 27.40 -22.90 -31.29
C ALA A 545 27.92 -24.18 -30.62
N GLN A 546 28.81 -24.04 -29.61
CA GLN A 546 29.35 -25.19 -28.86
C GLN A 546 28.24 -25.95 -28.10
N ILE A 547 27.26 -25.25 -27.50
CA ILE A 547 26.08 -25.88 -26.88
C ILE A 547 25.21 -26.56 -27.94
N GLN A 548 24.99 -25.93 -29.09
CA GLN A 548 24.16 -26.48 -30.17
C GLN A 548 24.77 -27.76 -30.78
N GLU A 549 26.10 -27.88 -30.82
CA GLU A 549 26.80 -29.08 -31.26
C GLU A 549 26.82 -30.19 -30.19
N THR A 550 26.90 -29.84 -28.90
CA THR A 550 27.10 -30.82 -27.79
C THR A 550 25.81 -31.27 -27.10
N GLU A 551 24.85 -30.37 -26.88
CA GLU A 551 23.54 -30.64 -26.27
C GLU A 551 22.45 -29.76 -26.92
N PRO A 552 21.91 -30.16 -28.10
CA PRO A 552 20.91 -29.38 -28.83
C PRO A 552 19.67 -29.02 -28.00
N LEU A 553 19.30 -29.87 -27.04
CA LEU A 553 18.14 -29.65 -26.17
C LEU A 553 18.33 -28.44 -25.24
N ALA A 554 19.57 -28.11 -24.85
CA ALA A 554 19.88 -26.92 -24.08
C ALA A 554 19.79 -25.64 -24.96
N ALA A 555 20.21 -25.72 -26.22
CA ALA A 555 20.05 -24.62 -27.18
C ALA A 555 18.56 -24.35 -27.49
N ASP A 556 17.76 -25.40 -27.70
CA ASP A 556 16.31 -25.31 -27.87
C ASP A 556 15.60 -24.77 -26.60
N LEU A 557 16.06 -25.13 -25.40
CA LEU A 557 15.58 -24.57 -24.12
C LEU A 557 15.90 -23.07 -23.99
N LEU A 558 17.12 -22.65 -24.36
CA LEU A 558 17.53 -21.24 -24.37
C LEU A 558 16.67 -20.42 -25.36
N ALA A 559 16.38 -20.97 -26.53
CA ALA A 559 15.49 -20.37 -27.53
C ALA A 559 14.08 -20.16 -26.94
N LEU A 560 13.50 -21.17 -26.28
CA LEU A 560 12.20 -21.04 -25.60
C LEU A 560 12.23 -20.01 -24.47
N MET A 561 13.25 -20.03 -23.60
CA MET A 561 13.41 -19.06 -22.51
C MET A 561 13.46 -17.62 -23.02
N SER A 562 14.06 -17.38 -24.21
CA SER A 562 14.13 -16.04 -24.79
C SER A 562 12.76 -15.41 -25.09
N MET A 563 11.70 -16.22 -25.24
CA MET A 563 10.35 -15.72 -25.56
C MET A 563 9.57 -15.17 -24.35
N PHE A 564 9.99 -15.45 -23.12
CA PHE A 564 9.36 -14.93 -21.90
C PHE A 564 9.96 -13.57 -21.47
N ASP A 565 9.56 -13.03 -20.30
CA ASP A 565 10.35 -11.98 -19.66
C ASP A 565 11.74 -12.52 -19.30
N LYS A 566 12.75 -11.64 -19.25
CA LYS A 566 14.15 -12.00 -19.01
C LYS A 566 14.49 -12.24 -17.54
N GLN A 567 13.61 -11.93 -16.59
CA GLN A 567 13.78 -12.24 -15.16
C GLN A 567 12.58 -13.08 -14.68
N GLY A 568 12.74 -13.86 -13.61
CA GLY A 568 11.61 -14.50 -12.94
C GLY A 568 11.02 -15.73 -13.63
N ILE A 569 11.60 -16.24 -14.73
CA ILE A 569 10.98 -17.30 -15.57
C ILE A 569 10.75 -18.56 -14.73
N PRO A 570 9.51 -18.93 -14.38
CA PRO A 570 9.27 -20.05 -13.48
C PRO A 570 9.57 -21.38 -14.16
N LEU A 571 10.22 -22.31 -13.44
CA LEU A 571 10.64 -23.61 -14.00
C LEU A 571 9.46 -24.44 -14.55
N CYS A 572 8.25 -24.23 -14.05
CA CYS A 572 7.04 -24.86 -14.58
C CYS A 572 6.68 -24.44 -16.02
N LEU A 573 7.17 -23.30 -16.52
CA LEU A 573 7.06 -22.93 -17.95
C LEU A 573 8.01 -23.74 -18.83
N LEU A 574 9.10 -24.28 -18.26
CA LEU A 574 10.17 -24.98 -18.96
C LEU A 574 10.02 -26.52 -18.91
N ARG A 575 9.10 -27.02 -18.07
CA ARG A 575 8.72 -28.44 -17.91
C ARG A 575 7.61 -28.90 -18.87
N PHE A 576 7.38 -28.18 -19.97
CA PHE A 576 6.23 -28.40 -20.86
C PHE A 576 6.48 -29.43 -21.99
N HIS A 577 7.68 -30.01 -22.11
CA HIS A 577 7.98 -30.86 -23.26
C HIS A 577 7.37 -32.28 -23.15
N ARG A 578 7.09 -32.89 -24.32
CA ARG A 578 6.16 -34.04 -24.47
C ARG A 578 6.68 -35.41 -24.00
N ASP A 579 7.95 -35.55 -23.64
CA ASP A 579 8.55 -36.83 -23.24
C ASP A 579 8.99 -36.83 -21.78
N GLU A 580 8.64 -37.88 -21.03
CA GLU A 580 8.98 -38.09 -19.61
C GLU A 580 10.48 -38.40 -19.36
N GLN A 581 11.38 -38.07 -20.30
CA GLN A 581 12.77 -38.55 -20.33
C GLN A 581 13.86 -37.47 -20.49
N TYR A 582 13.53 -36.17 -20.48
CA TYR A 582 14.56 -35.12 -20.49
C TYR A 582 14.85 -34.57 -19.08
N ASP A 583 16.13 -34.59 -18.71
CA ASP A 583 16.61 -34.02 -17.45
C ASP A 583 16.74 -32.50 -17.58
N LEU A 584 15.71 -31.77 -17.16
CA LEU A 584 15.72 -30.31 -17.17
C LEU A 584 16.82 -29.73 -16.27
N ASP A 585 17.16 -30.40 -15.17
CA ASP A 585 18.16 -29.88 -14.24
C ASP A 585 19.57 -30.01 -14.85
N LYS A 586 19.86 -31.08 -15.60
CA LYS A 586 21.06 -31.20 -16.48
C LYS A 586 21.10 -30.08 -17.53
N LEU A 587 20.01 -29.83 -18.25
CA LEU A 587 19.98 -28.80 -19.30
C LEU A 587 20.18 -27.39 -18.71
N LEU A 588 19.62 -27.12 -17.54
CA LEU A 588 19.83 -25.86 -16.83
C LEU A 588 21.25 -25.73 -16.29
N THR A 589 21.86 -26.81 -15.77
CA THR A 589 23.28 -26.82 -15.38
C THR A 589 24.17 -26.38 -16.54
N ILE A 590 24.00 -26.94 -17.74
CA ILE A 590 24.77 -26.54 -18.94
C ILE A 590 24.60 -25.04 -19.24
N LEU A 591 23.37 -24.52 -19.25
CA LEU A 591 23.12 -23.10 -19.53
C LEU A 591 23.64 -22.14 -18.42
N VAL A 592 23.75 -22.62 -17.18
CA VAL A 592 24.33 -21.89 -16.05
C VAL A 592 25.86 -21.94 -16.08
N ASP A 593 26.46 -23.09 -16.41
CA ASP A 593 27.91 -23.26 -16.51
C ASP A 593 28.49 -22.31 -17.56
N PHE A 594 27.85 -22.23 -18.74
CA PHE A 594 28.14 -21.26 -19.81
C PHE A 594 27.73 -19.81 -19.50
N SER A 595 27.19 -19.52 -18.31
CA SER A 595 26.74 -18.18 -17.87
C SER A 595 25.73 -17.50 -18.81
N LEU A 596 24.90 -18.29 -19.50
CA LEU A 596 23.83 -17.79 -20.38
C LEU A 596 22.54 -17.48 -19.60
N VAL A 597 22.28 -18.28 -18.56
CA VAL A 597 21.14 -18.14 -17.64
C VAL A 597 21.61 -18.21 -16.19
N ARG A 598 20.78 -17.77 -15.25
CA ARG A 598 21.06 -17.75 -13.82
C ARG A 598 19.88 -18.31 -13.04
N ILE A 599 20.13 -19.13 -12.02
CA ILE A 599 19.11 -19.59 -11.07
C ILE A 599 18.84 -18.48 -10.04
N GLU A 600 17.58 -18.20 -9.76
CA GLU A 600 17.13 -17.18 -8.81
C GLU A 600 16.78 -17.79 -7.43
N ILE A 601 16.50 -16.94 -6.43
CA ILE A 601 16.25 -17.40 -5.06
C ILE A 601 15.07 -18.38 -4.99
N GLY A 602 15.24 -19.43 -4.19
CA GLY A 602 14.27 -20.52 -4.03
C GLY A 602 14.39 -21.62 -5.10
N LYS A 603 15.24 -21.46 -6.12
CA LYS A 603 15.45 -22.44 -7.20
C LYS A 603 14.16 -22.83 -7.95
N GLN A 604 13.18 -21.92 -8.02
CA GLN A 604 11.92 -22.13 -8.76
C GLN A 604 11.78 -21.22 -10.00
N SER A 605 12.72 -20.30 -10.21
CA SER A 605 12.79 -19.45 -11.41
C SER A 605 14.23 -19.26 -11.89
N VAL A 606 14.36 -18.88 -13.16
CA VAL A 606 15.63 -18.56 -13.83
C VAL A 606 15.54 -17.21 -14.56
N GLY A 607 16.65 -16.48 -14.55
CA GLY A 607 16.84 -15.23 -15.28
C GLY A 607 17.82 -15.39 -16.44
N MET A 608 17.74 -14.49 -17.42
CA MET A 608 18.61 -14.41 -18.59
C MET A 608 19.13 -12.97 -18.74
N HIS A 609 20.39 -12.78 -19.12
CA HIS A 609 20.91 -11.43 -19.37
C HIS A 609 20.25 -10.82 -20.62
N GLY A 610 19.92 -9.52 -20.58
CA GLY A 610 19.18 -8.85 -21.66
C GLY A 610 19.84 -8.93 -23.04
N LEU A 611 21.17 -8.90 -23.10
CA LEU A 611 21.91 -9.10 -24.36
C LEU A 611 21.85 -10.55 -24.86
N VAL A 612 21.87 -11.56 -23.98
CA VAL A 612 21.71 -12.97 -24.36
C VAL A 612 20.30 -13.20 -24.95
N GLN A 613 19.27 -12.63 -24.32
CA GLN A 613 17.90 -12.67 -24.87
C GLN A 613 17.80 -11.98 -26.24
N LEU A 614 18.46 -10.83 -26.41
CA LEU A 614 18.44 -10.08 -27.67
C LEU A 614 19.17 -10.83 -28.79
N SER A 615 20.38 -11.36 -28.52
CA SER A 615 21.15 -12.16 -29.49
C SER A 615 20.39 -13.41 -29.92
N MET A 616 19.81 -14.16 -28.97
CA MET A 616 18.98 -15.34 -29.28
C MET A 616 17.78 -14.99 -30.18
N LYS A 617 17.09 -13.87 -29.91
CA LYS A 617 15.99 -13.39 -30.78
C LYS A 617 16.47 -12.99 -32.16
N LYS A 618 17.57 -12.22 -32.26
CA LYS A 618 18.11 -11.78 -33.55
C LYS A 618 18.67 -12.92 -34.40
N TRP A 619 19.23 -13.95 -33.78
CA TRP A 619 19.61 -15.19 -34.45
C TRP A 619 18.39 -15.93 -35.01
N LEU A 620 17.33 -16.09 -34.22
CA LEU A 620 16.05 -16.69 -34.66
C LEU A 620 15.33 -15.87 -35.75
N GLU A 621 15.52 -14.54 -35.78
CA GLU A 621 14.97 -13.64 -36.81
C GLU A 621 15.76 -13.69 -38.13
N ALA A 622 17.09 -13.80 -38.08
CA ALA A 622 17.97 -13.83 -39.25
C ALA A 622 17.82 -15.12 -40.10
N ASP A 623 17.23 -16.17 -39.52
CA ASP A 623 16.85 -17.44 -40.19
C ASP A 623 15.66 -17.28 -41.16
N ARG A 624 15.32 -16.05 -41.58
CA ARG A 624 14.30 -15.76 -42.61
C ARG A 624 14.88 -15.58 -44.02
N ASP A 625 16.07 -15.00 -44.14
CA ASP A 625 16.58 -14.45 -45.41
C ASP A 625 17.77 -15.22 -46.02
N THR A 626 18.21 -16.33 -45.43
CA THR A 626 19.39 -17.08 -45.91
C THR A 626 19.03 -18.43 -46.54
N THR A 627 19.46 -18.62 -47.79
CA THR A 627 19.25 -19.83 -48.60
C THR A 627 20.30 -20.93 -48.37
N GLN A 628 21.13 -20.81 -47.34
CA GLN A 628 22.16 -21.78 -46.98
C GLN A 628 21.78 -22.53 -45.69
N PRO A 629 21.94 -23.87 -45.63
CA PRO A 629 21.62 -24.65 -44.44
C PRO A 629 22.69 -24.43 -43.34
N ARG A 630 22.42 -23.48 -42.45
CA ARG A 630 23.18 -23.33 -41.18
C ARG A 630 22.84 -24.48 -40.22
N LEU A 631 23.64 -24.65 -39.17
CA LEU A 631 23.39 -25.61 -38.10
C LEU A 631 21.99 -25.35 -37.50
N GLN A 632 21.08 -26.30 -37.71
CA GLN A 632 19.70 -26.21 -37.24
C GLN A 632 19.58 -26.71 -35.80
N PRO A 633 18.68 -26.15 -34.97
CA PRO A 633 18.30 -26.77 -33.71
C PRO A 633 17.67 -28.15 -33.98
N ARG A 634 18.42 -29.21 -33.72
CA ARG A 634 18.05 -30.60 -34.05
C ARG A 634 17.65 -31.38 -32.79
N ARG A 635 16.43 -31.15 -32.28
CA ARG A 635 15.38 -32.19 -32.13
C ARG A 635 14.18 -31.81 -31.26
N LEU A 636 14.21 -30.71 -30.49
CA LEU A 636 13.08 -30.33 -29.61
C LEU A 636 11.84 -29.83 -30.40
N LEU A 637 11.98 -29.58 -31.69
CA LEU A 637 10.94 -29.03 -32.57
C LEU A 637 10.75 -29.86 -33.85
N ASN A 638 10.09 -31.03 -33.78
CA ASN A 638 9.52 -31.60 -35.01
C ASN A 638 8.32 -32.55 -34.85
N ALA A 639 7.14 -32.07 -35.23
CA ALA A 639 5.99 -32.89 -35.64
C ALA A 639 4.99 -32.12 -36.54
N ALA A 640 5.45 -31.16 -37.37
CA ALA A 640 4.61 -30.49 -38.39
C ALA A 640 5.35 -29.54 -39.37
N SER A 641 6.54 -29.04 -39.04
CA SER A 641 7.22 -28.01 -39.87
C SER A 641 8.73 -28.05 -39.63
N ALA A 642 9.50 -28.34 -40.69
CA ALA A 642 10.94 -28.58 -40.61
C ALA A 642 11.77 -27.29 -40.58
N SER A 643 11.44 -26.36 -39.67
CA SER A 643 12.08 -25.05 -39.62
C SER A 643 12.06 -24.47 -38.19
N GLY A 644 13.26 -24.25 -37.63
CA GLY A 644 13.49 -23.85 -36.22
C GLY A 644 13.30 -22.35 -35.94
N ASN A 645 12.68 -21.63 -36.89
CA ASN A 645 12.65 -20.17 -36.92
C ASN A 645 11.78 -19.60 -35.80
N TYR A 646 12.04 -18.33 -35.47
CA TYR A 646 11.34 -17.50 -34.48
C TYR A 646 9.83 -17.75 -34.35
N ALA A 647 9.11 -17.88 -35.47
CA ALA A 647 7.66 -18.08 -35.51
C ALA A 647 7.18 -19.32 -34.74
N THR A 648 7.93 -20.42 -34.79
CA THR A 648 7.57 -21.68 -34.13
C THR A 648 7.80 -21.59 -32.62
N VAL A 649 8.93 -20.98 -32.21
CA VAL A 649 9.29 -20.80 -30.79
C VAL A 649 8.34 -19.80 -30.10
N ALA A 650 8.00 -18.69 -30.77
CA ALA A 650 7.03 -17.72 -30.27
C ALA A 650 5.62 -18.30 -30.14
N ALA A 651 5.19 -19.14 -31.11
CA ALA A 651 3.92 -19.84 -31.02
C ALA A 651 3.88 -20.87 -29.87
N LEU A 652 4.97 -21.59 -29.62
CA LEU A 652 5.09 -22.52 -28.49
C LEU A 652 4.96 -21.79 -27.15
N ALA A 653 5.73 -20.71 -26.96
CA ALA A 653 5.65 -19.89 -25.74
C ALA A 653 4.23 -19.29 -25.53
N LEU A 654 3.55 -18.90 -26.61
CA LEU A 654 2.16 -18.42 -26.56
C LEU A 654 1.18 -19.51 -26.10
N MET A 655 1.33 -20.74 -26.61
CA MET A 655 0.49 -21.87 -26.18
C MET A 655 0.73 -22.23 -24.71
N ILE A 656 1.99 -22.20 -24.25
CA ILE A 656 2.35 -22.38 -22.84
C ILE A 656 1.67 -21.30 -21.98
N MET A 657 1.84 -20.01 -22.29
CA MET A 657 1.24 -18.93 -21.50
C MET A 657 -0.29 -18.99 -21.49
N ALA A 658 -0.93 -19.30 -22.62
CA ALA A 658 -2.39 -19.41 -22.70
C ALA A 658 -2.96 -20.62 -21.91
N TYR A 659 -2.16 -21.67 -21.70
CA TYR A 659 -2.54 -22.82 -20.88
C TYR A 659 -2.32 -22.56 -19.38
N VAL A 660 -1.16 -22.01 -19.00
CA VAL A 660 -0.76 -21.83 -17.58
C VAL A 660 -1.33 -20.56 -16.93
N PHE A 661 -1.65 -19.50 -17.69
CA PHE A 661 -2.21 -18.27 -17.13
C PHE A 661 -3.67 -18.49 -16.72
N PRO A 662 -3.98 -18.57 -15.40
CA PRO A 662 -5.28 -19.02 -14.95
C PRO A 662 -6.35 -17.94 -15.17
N PHE A 663 -7.61 -18.37 -15.26
CA PHE A 663 -8.72 -17.43 -15.18
C PHE A 663 -8.70 -16.72 -13.81
N PRO A 664 -8.82 -15.38 -13.77
CA PRO A 664 -8.66 -14.63 -12.53
C PRO A 664 -9.79 -14.93 -11.53
N LYS A 665 -9.38 -15.25 -10.30
CA LYS A 665 -10.18 -15.42 -9.10
C LYS A 665 -9.36 -14.97 -7.90
N PHE A 666 -9.93 -14.97 -6.70
CA PHE A 666 -9.20 -14.59 -5.48
C PHE A 666 -8.02 -15.53 -5.21
N GLU A 667 -8.21 -16.83 -5.43
CA GLU A 667 -7.23 -17.89 -5.18
C GLU A 667 -6.10 -17.89 -6.23
N THR A 668 -6.38 -17.45 -7.47
CA THR A 668 -5.41 -17.44 -8.57
C THR A 668 -4.68 -16.09 -8.72
N ARG A 669 -5.05 -15.07 -7.94
CA ARG A 669 -4.53 -13.69 -8.01
C ARG A 669 -3.00 -13.62 -8.03
N ALA A 670 -2.33 -14.30 -7.11
CA ALA A 670 -0.87 -14.32 -7.02
C ALA A 670 -0.22 -14.93 -8.27
N ILE A 671 -0.83 -15.99 -8.83
CA ILE A 671 -0.37 -16.69 -10.03
C ILE A 671 -0.55 -15.80 -11.27
N CYS A 672 -1.70 -15.11 -11.40
CA CYS A 672 -1.91 -14.10 -12.44
C CYS A 672 -0.86 -12.99 -12.35
N SER A 673 -0.55 -12.48 -11.15
CA SER A 673 0.47 -11.44 -10.96
C SER A 673 1.88 -11.91 -11.32
N MET A 674 2.23 -13.16 -11.00
CA MET A 674 3.52 -13.76 -11.32
C MET A 674 3.70 -13.99 -12.82
N TYR A 675 2.67 -14.47 -13.52
CA TYR A 675 2.75 -14.75 -14.95
C TYR A 675 2.56 -13.52 -15.86
N LEU A 676 2.06 -12.38 -15.35
CA LEU A 676 1.75 -11.20 -16.16
C LEU A 676 2.96 -10.65 -16.97
N PRO A 677 4.20 -10.52 -16.44
CA PRO A 677 5.35 -10.05 -17.23
C PRO A 677 5.65 -10.98 -18.41
N HIS A 678 5.72 -12.29 -18.15
CA HIS A 678 5.98 -13.30 -19.18
C HIS A 678 4.87 -13.33 -20.24
N ALA A 679 3.61 -13.13 -19.84
CA ALA A 679 2.49 -13.06 -20.76
C ALA A 679 2.59 -11.85 -21.69
N TYR A 680 2.94 -10.65 -21.18
CA TYR A 680 3.21 -9.49 -22.02
C TYR A 680 4.41 -9.70 -22.95
N ALA A 681 5.51 -10.26 -22.45
CA ALA A 681 6.69 -10.54 -23.26
C ALA A 681 6.35 -11.48 -24.44
N VAL A 682 5.63 -12.57 -24.17
CA VAL A 682 5.20 -13.54 -25.19
C VAL A 682 4.22 -12.93 -26.19
N LEU A 683 3.26 -12.12 -25.76
CA LEU A 683 2.35 -11.40 -26.65
C LEU A 683 3.09 -10.43 -27.58
N ASN A 684 4.08 -9.69 -27.04
CA ASN A 684 4.91 -8.78 -27.82
C ASN A 684 5.81 -9.53 -28.82
N ASN A 685 6.42 -10.65 -28.42
CA ASN A 685 7.26 -11.46 -29.31
C ASN A 685 6.42 -12.14 -30.42
N TYR A 686 5.19 -12.59 -30.14
CA TYR A 686 4.33 -13.24 -31.15
C TYR A 686 3.78 -12.27 -32.22
N GLY A 687 3.49 -11.01 -31.85
CA GLY A 687 3.01 -9.97 -32.77
C GLY A 687 1.61 -10.22 -33.37
N ASN A 688 1.34 -9.64 -34.54
CA ASN A 688 0.03 -9.74 -35.23
C ASN A 688 0.05 -10.58 -36.53
N GLY A 689 1.23 -10.89 -37.08
CA GLY A 689 1.36 -11.56 -38.39
C GLY A 689 1.23 -13.10 -38.38
N LEU A 690 1.31 -13.76 -37.23
CA LEU A 690 1.35 -15.23 -37.17
C LEU A 690 -0.04 -15.89 -37.16
N ALA A 691 -0.22 -16.90 -38.02
CA ALA A 691 -1.46 -17.69 -38.11
C ALA A 691 -1.57 -18.79 -37.03
N LYS A 692 -0.47 -19.51 -36.73
CA LYS A 692 -0.45 -20.60 -35.73
C LYS A 692 -0.47 -20.04 -34.30
N GLY A 693 -1.64 -19.97 -33.67
CA GLY A 693 -1.78 -19.60 -32.25
C GLY A 693 -2.82 -18.53 -31.93
N ARG A 694 -3.56 -18.00 -32.92
CA ARG A 694 -4.56 -16.92 -32.71
C ARG A 694 -5.57 -17.20 -31.58
N ALA A 695 -6.06 -18.44 -31.45
CA ALA A 695 -6.97 -18.83 -30.37
C ALA A 695 -6.31 -18.78 -28.97
N ALA A 696 -5.03 -19.15 -28.86
CA ALA A 696 -4.24 -19.00 -27.64
C ALA A 696 -4.02 -17.52 -27.29
N LYS A 697 -3.71 -16.67 -28.29
CA LYS A 697 -3.62 -15.21 -28.12
C LYS A 697 -4.91 -14.61 -27.56
N ALA A 698 -6.07 -14.94 -28.16
CA ALA A 698 -7.36 -14.46 -27.70
C ALA A 698 -7.69 -14.92 -26.27
N SER A 699 -7.46 -16.20 -25.94
CA SER A 699 -7.68 -16.74 -24.60
C SER A 699 -6.79 -16.08 -23.54
N LEU A 700 -5.52 -15.81 -23.87
CA LEU A 700 -4.57 -15.16 -22.97
C LEU A 700 -4.94 -13.68 -22.74
N LEU A 701 -5.24 -12.94 -23.81
CA LEU A 701 -5.69 -11.54 -23.72
C LEU A 701 -6.97 -11.40 -22.89
N TYR A 702 -7.94 -12.29 -23.06
CA TYR A 702 -9.18 -12.31 -22.27
C TYR A 702 -8.93 -12.51 -20.77
N ASN A 703 -8.08 -13.49 -20.40
CA ASN A 703 -7.73 -13.72 -18.98
C ASN A 703 -6.96 -12.52 -18.38
N ILE A 704 -6.06 -11.89 -19.15
CA ILE A 704 -5.31 -10.69 -18.72
C ILE A 704 -6.23 -9.48 -18.54
N ALA A 705 -7.11 -9.19 -19.50
CA ALA A 705 -8.05 -8.07 -19.39
C ALA A 705 -8.96 -8.22 -18.17
N THR A 706 -9.51 -9.42 -17.95
CA THR A 706 -10.34 -9.75 -16.79
C THR A 706 -9.58 -9.68 -15.46
N TYR A 707 -8.25 -9.85 -15.47
CA TYR A 707 -7.40 -9.68 -14.30
C TYR A 707 -7.14 -8.19 -13.99
N LEU A 708 -6.74 -7.41 -15.00
CA LEU A 708 -6.40 -5.99 -14.85
C LEU A 708 -7.60 -5.12 -14.45
N ASP A 709 -8.79 -5.47 -14.92
CA ASP A 709 -10.07 -4.89 -14.50
C ASP A 709 -10.29 -5.06 -12.99
N ARG A 710 -10.19 -6.29 -12.49
CA ARG A 710 -10.36 -6.63 -11.07
C ARG A 710 -9.27 -6.08 -10.15
N GLU A 711 -8.08 -5.82 -10.66
CA GLU A 711 -7.02 -5.10 -9.96
C GLU A 711 -7.20 -3.57 -9.96
N GLY A 712 -8.25 -3.04 -10.61
CA GLY A 712 -8.48 -1.59 -10.74
C GLY A 712 -7.48 -0.88 -11.64
N ARG A 713 -6.74 -1.62 -12.50
CA ARG A 713 -5.66 -1.11 -13.34
C ARG A 713 -6.08 -0.81 -14.79
N GLY A 714 -7.33 -1.11 -15.16
CA GLY A 714 -7.81 -1.12 -16.54
C GLY A 714 -7.75 0.19 -17.35
N PHE A 715 -7.55 1.35 -16.71
CA PHE A 715 -7.77 2.67 -17.35
C PHE A 715 -6.54 3.59 -17.49
N ARG A 716 -5.30 3.04 -17.45
CA ARG A 716 -4.06 3.86 -17.55
C ARG A 716 -2.98 3.36 -18.52
N SER A 717 -3.29 2.44 -19.43
CA SER A 717 -2.38 2.09 -20.54
C SER A 717 -2.64 2.96 -21.78
N ARG A 718 -1.57 3.44 -22.44
CA ARG A 718 -1.67 4.20 -23.72
C ARG A 718 -1.83 3.32 -24.97
N ARG A 719 -2.00 2.00 -24.79
CA ARG A 719 -2.61 1.06 -25.74
C ARG A 719 -3.49 0.12 -24.94
N SER A 720 -4.76 -0.02 -25.31
CA SER A 720 -5.69 -0.90 -24.60
C SER A 720 -5.62 -2.30 -25.20
N PRO A 721 -5.63 -3.38 -24.39
CA PRO A 721 -5.85 -4.74 -24.89
C PRO A 721 -7.21 -4.92 -25.59
N TYR A 722 -8.13 -3.97 -25.43
CA TYR A 722 -9.40 -3.91 -26.16
C TYR A 722 -9.23 -3.41 -27.60
N ASP A 723 -8.18 -2.65 -27.92
CA ASP A 723 -7.98 -2.08 -29.27
C ASP A 723 -7.65 -3.20 -30.28
N ASP A 724 -6.77 -4.13 -29.92
CA ASP A 724 -6.44 -5.35 -30.69
C ASP A 724 -7.62 -6.36 -30.80
N VAL A 725 -8.75 -6.12 -30.12
CA VAL A 725 -9.95 -6.98 -30.12
C VAL A 725 -11.05 -6.46 -31.06
N TYR A 726 -10.97 -5.19 -31.48
CA TYR A 726 -12.03 -4.48 -32.21
C TYR A 726 -11.60 -3.98 -33.61
N GLU A 727 -11.05 -4.88 -34.45
CA GLU A 727 -11.12 -4.71 -35.92
C GLU A 727 -12.10 -5.72 -36.57
N PRO A 728 -12.84 -5.31 -37.62
CA PRO A 728 -14.24 -5.73 -37.75
C PRO A 728 -14.47 -6.90 -38.74
N THR A 729 -14.04 -8.12 -38.41
CA THR A 729 -14.33 -9.32 -39.25
C THR A 729 -14.68 -10.59 -38.47
N TRP A 730 -15.78 -10.59 -37.70
CA TRP A 730 -16.55 -11.82 -37.45
C TRP A 730 -17.96 -11.58 -36.89
N GLU A 731 -18.88 -12.44 -37.30
CA GLU A 731 -20.22 -12.57 -36.74
C GLU A 731 -20.20 -13.58 -35.56
N TYR A 732 -21.11 -13.39 -34.60
CA TYR A 732 -21.60 -14.41 -33.66
C TYR A 732 -20.60 -15.05 -32.66
N ILE A 733 -20.56 -14.51 -31.43
CA ILE A 733 -20.06 -15.22 -30.24
C ILE A 733 -21.24 -15.90 -29.52
N PRO A 734 -21.24 -17.24 -29.34
CA PRO A 734 -22.23 -17.92 -28.49
C PRO A 734 -21.94 -17.72 -27.00
N SER A 735 -23.00 -17.76 -26.18
CA SER A 735 -22.96 -17.47 -24.73
C SER A 735 -22.00 -18.37 -23.90
N PRO A 736 -21.66 -18.02 -22.64
CA PRO A 736 -20.59 -18.66 -21.85
C PRO A 736 -20.70 -20.19 -21.65
N THR A 737 -21.90 -20.77 -21.77
CA THR A 737 -22.09 -22.23 -21.76
C THR A 737 -21.40 -22.94 -22.93
N SER A 738 -21.04 -22.22 -23.99
CA SER A 738 -20.28 -22.76 -25.14
C SER A 738 -18.79 -22.97 -24.86
N MET A 739 -18.17 -22.18 -23.97
CA MET A 739 -16.72 -22.23 -23.71
C MET A 739 -16.25 -23.57 -23.12
N GLY A 740 -17.15 -24.36 -22.53
CA GLY A 740 -16.86 -25.75 -22.15
C GLY A 740 -16.42 -26.63 -23.32
N LYS A 741 -16.79 -26.28 -24.57
CA LYS A 741 -16.32 -26.97 -25.78
C LYS A 741 -14.90 -26.57 -26.20
N SER A 742 -14.40 -25.38 -25.85
CA SER A 742 -13.03 -24.97 -26.16
C SER A 742 -11.99 -25.85 -25.46
N ARG A 743 -12.29 -26.34 -24.24
CA ARG A 743 -11.48 -27.38 -23.59
C ARG A 743 -11.49 -28.72 -24.35
N ARG A 744 -12.60 -29.08 -25.01
CA ARG A 744 -12.67 -30.28 -25.87
C ARG A 744 -11.93 -30.10 -27.20
N ILE A 745 -11.84 -28.89 -27.73
CA ILE A 745 -11.01 -28.59 -28.91
C ILE A 745 -9.51 -28.72 -28.55
N PHE A 746 -9.12 -28.33 -27.34
CA PHE A 746 -7.78 -28.63 -26.79
C PHE A 746 -7.52 -30.15 -26.65
N LEU A 747 -8.48 -30.91 -26.10
CA LEU A 747 -8.39 -32.37 -25.98
C LEU A 747 -8.36 -33.11 -27.33
N GLY A 748 -8.79 -32.48 -28.44
CA GLY A 748 -8.64 -33.03 -29.78
C GLY A 748 -7.18 -33.21 -30.24
N PHE A 749 -6.21 -32.63 -29.53
CA PHE A 749 -4.76 -32.72 -29.82
C PHE A 749 -3.95 -33.55 -28.80
N PHE A 750 -4.58 -33.97 -27.69
CA PHE A 750 -3.94 -34.64 -26.54
C PHE A 750 -4.94 -35.64 -25.93
N GLY A 751 -4.64 -36.93 -26.03
CA GLY A 751 -5.61 -38.01 -25.78
C GLY A 751 -5.96 -38.25 -24.29
N ASP A 752 -7.06 -38.96 -24.05
CA ASP A 752 -7.69 -39.16 -22.73
C ASP A 752 -6.80 -39.80 -21.64
N ALA A 753 -5.60 -40.29 -21.97
CA ALA A 753 -4.64 -40.79 -21.00
C ALA A 753 -4.03 -39.69 -20.11
N GLU A 754 -3.83 -38.48 -20.66
CA GLU A 754 -3.03 -37.43 -20.02
C GLU A 754 -3.73 -36.71 -18.85
N GLU A 755 -5.05 -36.79 -18.72
CA GLU A 755 -5.79 -36.06 -17.66
C GLU A 755 -5.37 -36.48 -16.23
N LYS A 756 -4.77 -37.67 -16.09
CA LYS A 756 -4.19 -38.16 -14.82
C LYS A 756 -2.85 -37.51 -14.48
N PHE A 757 -2.00 -37.22 -15.46
CA PHE A 757 -0.68 -36.60 -15.26
C PHE A 757 -0.83 -35.16 -14.74
N TRP A 758 -1.63 -34.35 -15.43
CA TRP A 758 -1.87 -32.94 -15.10
C TRP A 758 -2.59 -32.71 -13.76
N ARG A 759 -3.25 -33.73 -13.19
CA ARG A 759 -3.82 -33.68 -11.83
C ARG A 759 -2.79 -33.97 -10.72
N GLY A 760 -1.61 -34.50 -11.06
CA GLY A 760 -0.57 -34.88 -10.09
C GLY A 760 0.47 -33.80 -9.82
N THR A 761 0.97 -33.14 -10.87
CA THR A 761 2.22 -32.34 -10.82
C THR A 761 2.06 -30.89 -10.35
N CYS A 762 0.85 -30.32 -10.38
CA CYS A 762 0.59 -28.95 -9.90
C CYS A 762 -0.03 -28.90 -8.49
N ARG A 763 0.52 -29.65 -7.54
CA ARG A 763 0.30 -29.42 -6.09
C ARG A 763 1.47 -28.63 -5.51
N TYR A 764 1.18 -27.46 -4.95
CA TYR A 764 2.15 -26.59 -4.29
C TYR A 764 2.56 -27.19 -2.92
N PRO A 765 3.81 -27.64 -2.71
CA PRO A 765 4.26 -28.17 -1.42
C PRO A 765 4.69 -27.00 -0.52
N GLY A 766 3.74 -26.13 -0.19
CA GLY A 766 4.00 -24.83 0.43
C GLY A 766 2.83 -24.34 1.26
N GLY A 767 2.42 -25.13 2.25
CA GLY A 767 1.50 -24.68 3.29
C GLY A 767 2.24 -23.83 4.32
N PHE A 768 2.15 -22.51 4.20
CA PHE A 768 2.45 -21.59 5.29
C PHE A 768 1.14 -21.01 5.84
N LEU A 769 0.96 -21.20 7.15
CA LEU A 769 -0.01 -20.53 8.01
C LEU A 769 0.62 -19.25 8.61
#